data_AF-A0A962EP84-F1
#
_entry.id   AF-A0A962EP84-F1
#
_cell.length_a   1.000
_cell.length_b   1.000
_cell.length_c   1.000
_cell.angle_alpha   90.00
_cell.angle_beta   90.00
_cell.angle_gamma   90.00
#
_symmetry.space_group_name_H-M   'P 1'
#
loop_
_entity.id
_entity.type
_entity.pdbx_description
1 polymer ?
#
loop_
_entity_poly.entity_id
_entity_poly.type
_entity_poly.pdbx_seq_one_letter_code
_entity_poly.pdbx_strand_id
1 'polypeptide(L)'
;MKRLFSLIAFLWRWSWLITLPIVIIFIIWAKNSYNDIYEFNVRFGDERFYTPMHGRARNTLIVMADEIEKTVKRQLFGESSGLEQVELVIPEPNLAALNSNLPHSGFEYIEGGMVIDGSIKEAKIRYRGDHIYHWGNPKKSFRVKTSKKSLYKGKRLINLISPKQDAMVNGHMSYRLGELMGIISPMSSMVEVTLNGKPRGVYELVEQLEESTIRSHNFMPGDLYSGELIAKDAYEGVSRYVFEHAGLWEKKAVNNHFAENARKPLETLLELINDLPTEQQQGEISRLFDMPAWGRFAAYEILTQSFHYDETHNWRIYYDPWKTKLQPVIWDPNGWPPYWMPEENGLPQLDIMPSRLHRMISKNSDFLRARQQAFVDFFENGIDRQLISEAEALMPQVRIAVDQDAYLSPKKEDAVLAAIDDFVPMLKKHFENVRSGYLSPDKGNFHLARLDKSRFAISNSNRTPTDKVSVSFEEATPTISTVLIHYTNNGQLITRDISSQLSVRGNTLTLHTPLLASFDLVADYGVQPIKKYRLQVKPGYYEIEFVNTALPDDISDIKVDYQGGASEHLLPDNTIASAEFNNQFRLVIDAPVQKHIVWEGDIEIKGTQTINSPLLIKAGTTIRLHPEANLLINARVNMAGTRENPIRFIPAEAGQAPWGTVAVQGEGAENSKLTFCEFSGGSGYKRDMFEYSSMFSVHNVPNININNCAFRDSHIVDDMVHVVYSHAHFDHCTFERSLSDALDIDISTAIIENSTFLDSGNDSIDLMTSHAIVFNTRIVSSGDKAISVGEGSKLLAIKNSFERNAIGIQSKDGSIATIVNTDFLFNDMAVDAYKKNWRYNSGGYVYLYF
;
A
#
# COMPACT_ATOMS: atom_id res chain seq x y z
N MET A 1 47.25 44.65 51.64
CA MET A 1 46.27 45.68 51.22
C MET A 1 46.62 46.37 49.89
N LYS A 2 47.76 47.06 49.72
CA LYS A 2 48.08 47.76 48.43
C LYS A 2 48.09 46.86 47.18
N ARG A 3 48.62 45.63 47.27
CA ARG A 3 48.58 44.64 46.17
C ARG A 3 47.17 44.14 45.83
N LEU A 4 46.27 44.10 46.82
CA LEU A 4 44.87 43.72 46.60
C LEU A 4 44.11 44.85 45.89
N PHE A 5 44.35 46.10 46.30
CA PHE A 5 43.78 47.28 45.65
C PHE A 5 44.25 47.45 44.19
N SER A 6 45.52 47.17 43.89
CA SER A 6 46.01 47.21 42.50
C SER A 6 45.41 46.09 41.65
N LEU A 7 45.23 44.89 42.21
CA LEU A 7 44.58 43.79 41.52
C LEU A 7 43.10 44.10 41.24
N ILE A 8 42.37 44.65 42.21
CA ILE A 8 40.96 45.05 42.04
C ILE A 8 40.83 46.17 41.00
N ALA A 9 41.68 47.21 41.05
CA ALA A 9 41.65 48.29 40.06
C ALA A 9 42.01 47.81 38.64
N PHE A 10 42.93 46.83 38.53
CA PHE A 10 43.26 46.18 37.27
C PHE A 10 42.08 45.35 36.74
N LEU A 11 41.51 44.46 37.57
CA LEU A 11 40.34 43.66 37.21
C LEU A 11 39.13 44.53 36.86
N TRP A 12 38.91 45.64 37.57
CA TRP A 12 37.82 46.58 37.31
C TRP A 12 37.97 47.28 35.95
N ARG A 13 39.19 47.73 35.59
CA ARG A 13 39.47 48.37 34.29
C ARG A 13 39.18 47.46 33.10
N TRP A 14 39.30 46.15 33.28
CA TRP A 14 39.03 45.15 32.25
C TRP A 14 37.70 44.42 32.46
N SER A 15 36.94 44.76 33.50
CA SER A 15 35.70 44.06 33.85
C SER A 15 34.65 44.17 32.74
N TRP A 16 34.63 45.26 31.98
CA TRP A 16 33.76 45.46 30.83
C TRP A 16 33.97 44.44 29.69
N LEU A 17 35.17 43.86 29.56
CA LEU A 17 35.41 42.77 28.59
C LEU A 17 34.64 41.50 28.94
N ILE A 18 34.27 41.33 30.21
CA ILE A 18 33.48 40.20 30.71
C ILE A 18 32.01 40.62 30.87
N THR A 19 31.75 41.80 31.43
CA THR A 19 30.38 42.24 31.74
C THR A 19 29.60 42.66 30.50
N LEU A 20 30.23 43.26 29.48
CA LEU A 20 29.52 43.66 28.26
C LEU A 20 28.96 42.45 27.48
N PRO A 21 29.73 41.37 27.22
CA PRO A 21 29.17 40.15 26.62
C PRO A 21 28.05 39.53 27.44
N ILE A 22 28.19 39.45 28.77
CA ILE A 22 27.15 38.90 29.66
C ILE A 22 25.87 39.74 29.57
N VAL A 23 25.99 41.07 29.57
CA VAL A 23 24.84 41.98 29.42
C VAL A 23 24.18 41.82 28.05
N ILE A 24 24.96 41.70 26.97
CA ILE A 24 24.43 41.47 25.62
C ILE A 24 23.67 40.13 25.56
N ILE A 25 24.26 39.06 26.08
CA ILE A 25 23.63 37.72 26.14
C ILE A 25 22.34 37.80 26.96
N PHE A 26 22.36 38.48 28.11
CA PHE A 26 21.18 38.66 28.95
C PHE A 26 20.07 39.44 28.22
N ILE A 27 20.41 40.51 27.50
CA ILE A 27 19.44 41.29 26.72
C ILE A 27 18.84 40.45 25.59
N ILE A 28 19.65 39.68 24.87
CA ILE A 28 19.20 38.78 23.80
C ILE A 28 18.26 37.71 24.39
N TRP A 29 18.69 37.06 25.48
CA TRP A 29 17.91 36.05 26.19
C TRP A 29 16.58 36.62 26.69
N ALA A 30 16.58 37.78 27.34
CA ALA A 30 15.39 38.44 27.86
C ALA A 30 14.42 38.83 26.73
N LYS A 31 14.94 39.37 25.62
CA LYS A 31 14.15 39.72 24.43
C LYS A 31 13.51 38.49 23.79
N ASN A 32 14.29 37.42 23.55
CA ASN A 32 13.80 36.19 22.94
C ASN A 32 12.76 35.51 23.84
N SER A 33 13.04 35.45 25.14
CA SER A 33 12.11 34.90 26.13
C SER A 33 10.81 35.70 26.16
N TYR A 34 10.89 37.04 26.16
CA TYR A 34 9.72 37.92 26.12
C TYR A 34 8.90 37.71 24.84
N ASN A 35 9.55 37.64 23.68
CA ASN A 35 8.87 37.42 22.41
C ASN A 35 8.14 36.07 22.38
N ASP A 36 8.78 34.99 22.85
CA ASP A 36 8.15 33.67 22.94
C ASP A 36 6.95 33.70 23.88
N ILE A 37 7.07 34.33 25.05
CA ILE A 37 5.97 34.46 26.02
C ILE A 37 4.83 35.30 25.43
N TYR A 38 5.15 36.41 24.79
CA TYR A 38 4.16 37.28 24.19
C TYR A 38 3.39 36.54 23.08
N GLU A 39 4.11 35.89 22.17
CA GLU A 39 3.51 35.13 21.07
C GLU A 39 2.64 34.00 21.62
N PHE A 40 3.14 33.16 22.52
CA PHE A 40 2.42 31.95 22.95
C PHE A 40 1.40 32.16 24.08
N ASN A 41 1.72 32.98 25.09
CA ASN A 41 0.89 33.12 26.28
C ASN A 41 -0.01 34.35 26.24
N VAL A 42 0.39 35.44 25.55
CA VAL A 42 -0.41 36.68 25.49
C VAL A 42 -1.27 36.71 24.23
N ARG A 43 -0.73 36.32 23.07
CA ARG A 43 -1.40 36.43 21.79
C ARG A 43 -2.44 35.33 21.55
N PHE A 44 -2.15 34.07 21.90
CA PHE A 44 -3.13 32.98 21.72
C PHE A 44 -4.08 32.82 22.90
N GLY A 45 -3.63 33.04 24.14
CA GLY A 45 -4.48 32.95 25.34
C GLY A 45 -5.20 31.61 25.55
N ASP A 46 -4.87 30.59 24.75
CA ASP A 46 -5.51 29.27 24.74
C ASP A 46 -4.74 28.33 25.67
N GLU A 47 -5.44 27.74 26.64
CA GLU A 47 -4.86 26.80 27.60
C GLU A 47 -4.12 25.63 26.92
N ARG A 48 -4.48 25.28 25.68
CA ARG A 48 -3.84 24.21 24.88
C ARG A 48 -2.39 24.52 24.48
N PHE A 49 -1.99 25.79 24.48
CA PHE A 49 -0.65 26.24 24.08
C PHE A 49 0.11 26.93 25.22
N TYR A 50 -0.51 27.01 26.40
CA TYR A 50 0.07 27.66 27.56
C TYR A 50 1.35 26.94 28.00
N THR A 51 2.46 27.69 28.06
CA THR A 51 3.72 27.18 28.61
C THR A 51 4.23 28.13 29.67
N PRO A 52 4.61 27.66 30.87
CA PRO A 52 5.06 28.54 31.94
C PRO A 52 6.26 29.40 31.51
N MET A 53 6.19 30.70 31.82
CA MET A 53 7.21 31.70 31.46
C MET A 53 8.64 31.26 31.85
N HIS A 54 8.81 30.67 33.03
CA HIS A 54 10.10 30.18 33.51
C HIS A 54 10.64 28.99 32.66
N GLY A 55 9.74 28.15 32.12
CA GLY A 55 10.11 27.01 31.28
C GLY A 55 10.61 27.46 29.91
N ARG A 56 9.91 28.41 29.27
CA ARG A 56 10.34 29.00 27.98
C ARG A 56 11.69 29.70 28.10
N ALA A 57 11.84 30.57 29.10
CA ALA A 57 13.08 31.29 29.33
C ALA A 57 14.27 30.35 29.63
N ARG A 58 14.04 29.27 30.38
CA ARG A 58 15.04 28.22 30.59
C ARG A 58 15.42 27.53 29.28
N ASN A 59 14.45 27.16 28.45
CA ASN A 59 14.73 26.49 27.17
C ASN A 59 15.52 27.39 26.21
N THR A 60 15.19 28.68 26.13
CA THR A 60 15.96 29.65 25.33
C THR A 60 17.42 29.70 25.78
N LEU A 61 17.68 29.68 27.09
CA LEU A 61 19.04 29.69 27.63
C LEU A 61 19.80 28.40 27.28
N ILE A 62 19.14 27.24 27.40
CA ILE A 62 19.72 25.93 27.06
C ILE A 62 20.11 25.90 25.58
N VAL A 63 19.20 26.27 24.68
CA VAL A 63 19.49 26.28 23.23
C VAL A 63 20.64 27.23 22.90
N MET A 64 20.69 28.42 23.51
CA MET A 64 21.81 29.35 23.30
C MET A 64 23.15 28.77 23.79
N ALA A 65 23.16 28.04 24.91
CA ALA A 65 24.36 27.38 25.42
C ALA A 65 24.79 26.23 24.49
N ASP A 66 23.85 25.37 24.11
CA ASP A 66 24.09 24.23 23.22
C ASP A 66 24.57 24.69 21.83
N GLU A 67 24.01 25.78 21.29
CA GLU A 67 24.47 26.36 20.02
C GLU A 67 25.95 26.74 20.08
N ILE A 68 26.39 27.38 21.17
CA ILE A 68 27.79 27.76 21.35
C ILE A 68 28.66 26.51 21.50
N GLU A 69 28.28 25.61 22.42
CA GLU A 69 29.02 24.39 22.70
C GLU A 69 29.19 23.52 21.45
N LYS A 70 28.08 23.23 20.75
CA LYS A 70 28.08 22.34 19.59
C LYS A 70 28.73 22.99 18.36
N THR A 71 28.64 24.31 18.20
CA THR A 71 29.40 25.01 17.15
C THR A 71 30.91 24.87 17.38
N VAL A 72 31.38 25.08 18.62
CA VAL A 72 32.81 24.92 18.97
C VAL A 72 33.24 23.46 18.80
N LYS A 73 32.45 22.51 19.31
CA LYS A 73 32.71 21.08 19.20
C LYS A 73 32.80 20.63 17.74
N ARG A 74 31.86 21.07 16.88
CA ARG A 74 31.86 20.76 15.44
C ARG A 74 33.07 21.35 14.72
N GLN A 75 33.50 22.57 15.07
CA GLN A 75 34.65 23.20 14.42
C GLN A 75 35.98 22.53 14.82
N LEU A 76 36.08 22.03 16.05
CA LEU A 76 37.32 21.43 16.57
C LEU A 76 37.41 19.92 16.35
N PHE A 77 36.28 19.21 16.44
CA PHE A 77 36.20 17.74 16.52
C PHE A 77 35.02 17.16 15.72
N GLY A 78 34.42 17.92 14.79
CA GLY A 78 33.22 17.49 14.07
C GLY A 78 33.47 16.27 13.20
N GLU A 79 32.78 15.18 13.51
CA GLU A 79 32.72 13.98 12.67
C GLU A 79 31.51 14.07 11.72
N SER A 80 31.67 13.59 10.49
CA SER A 80 30.53 13.45 9.58
C SER A 80 29.64 12.32 10.07
N SER A 81 28.35 12.61 10.31
CA SER A 81 27.37 11.59 10.70
C SER A 81 27.16 10.53 9.62
N GLY A 82 27.38 10.89 8.35
CA GLY A 82 27.03 10.05 7.19
C GLY A 82 25.58 10.23 6.72
N LEU A 83 24.74 10.92 7.49
CA LEU A 83 23.39 11.28 7.08
C LEU A 83 23.43 12.29 5.93
N GLU A 84 22.45 12.18 5.04
CA GLU A 84 22.29 13.10 3.94
C GLU A 84 22.02 14.52 4.44
N GLN A 85 22.62 15.50 3.77
CA GLN A 85 22.46 16.91 4.07
C GLN A 85 21.38 17.54 3.19
N VAL A 86 20.43 18.21 3.82
CA VAL A 86 19.40 19.01 3.15
C VAL A 86 19.63 20.48 3.47
N GLU A 87 19.96 21.27 2.45
CA GLU A 87 20.21 22.71 2.61
C GLU A 87 19.04 23.53 2.08
N LEU A 88 18.49 24.36 2.97
CA LEU A 88 17.47 25.36 2.69
C LEU A 88 18.08 26.77 2.71
N VAL A 89 17.68 27.58 1.73
CA VAL A 89 18.10 28.97 1.60
C VAL A 89 16.85 29.85 1.59
N ILE A 90 16.64 30.64 2.63
CA ILE A 90 15.45 31.47 2.81
C ILE A 90 15.90 32.92 3.07
N PRO A 91 15.50 33.90 2.26
CA PRO A 91 15.77 35.30 2.56
C PRO A 91 15.26 35.69 3.97
N GLU A 92 16.08 36.37 4.76
CA GLU A 92 15.72 36.74 6.15
C GLU A 92 14.37 37.47 6.28
N PRO A 93 13.95 38.39 5.38
CA PRO A 93 12.61 38.96 5.43
C PRO A 93 11.48 37.93 5.29
N ASN A 94 11.67 36.90 4.45
CA ASN A 94 10.68 35.86 4.26
C ASN A 94 10.63 34.92 5.47
N LEU A 95 11.79 34.58 6.03
CA LEU A 95 11.86 33.80 7.27
C LEU A 95 11.21 34.56 8.44
N ALA A 96 11.41 35.87 8.53
CA ALA A 96 10.73 36.72 9.51
C ALA A 96 9.21 36.71 9.30
N ALA A 97 8.74 36.73 8.04
CA ALA A 97 7.31 36.63 7.73
C ALA A 97 6.70 35.32 8.24
N LEU A 98 7.37 34.17 8.04
CA LEU A 98 6.92 32.87 8.60
C LEU A 98 6.76 32.88 10.13
N ASN A 99 7.58 33.67 10.84
CA ASN A 99 7.59 33.73 12.30
C ASN A 99 6.74 34.88 12.89
N SER A 100 6.10 35.71 12.06
CA SER A 100 5.50 36.98 12.49
C SER A 100 4.16 36.86 13.22
N ASN A 101 3.39 35.80 12.96
CA ASN A 101 2.06 35.57 13.52
C ASN A 101 1.75 34.06 13.46
N LEU A 102 2.44 33.27 14.27
CA LEU A 102 2.24 31.83 14.29
C LEU A 102 0.81 31.50 14.80
N PRO A 103 0.35 30.24 14.72
CA PRO A 103 0.74 29.29 13.69
C PRO A 103 0.37 29.76 12.26
N HIS A 104 -0.55 30.73 12.11
CA HIS A 104 -1.12 31.11 10.81
C HIS A 104 -0.08 31.49 9.77
N SER A 105 0.86 32.38 10.11
CA SER A 105 1.96 32.78 9.22
C SER A 105 2.85 31.60 8.84
N GLY A 106 2.97 30.62 9.72
CA GLY A 106 3.72 29.39 9.49
C GLY A 106 3.08 28.48 8.44
N PHE A 107 1.78 28.59 8.21
CA PHE A 107 1.06 27.73 7.26
C PHE A 107 1.03 28.27 5.84
N GLU A 108 1.48 29.50 5.64
CA GLU A 108 1.57 30.16 4.35
C GLU A 108 2.91 29.87 3.67
N TYR A 109 2.88 29.68 2.35
CA TYR A 109 4.10 29.46 1.56
C TYR A 109 4.83 30.77 1.31
N ILE A 110 6.13 30.75 1.59
CA ILE A 110 7.08 31.80 1.21
C ILE A 110 8.02 31.32 0.11
N GLU A 111 8.58 32.26 -0.65
CA GLU A 111 9.63 31.95 -1.62
C GLU A 111 10.99 31.75 -0.92
N GLY A 112 11.74 30.76 -1.40
CA GLY A 112 13.08 30.43 -0.95
C GLY A 112 13.76 29.50 -1.96
N GLY A 113 14.71 28.71 -1.48
CA GLY A 113 15.44 27.75 -2.29
C GLY A 113 15.90 26.53 -1.51
N MET A 114 16.22 25.50 -2.25
CA MET A 114 16.78 24.24 -1.76
C MET A 114 17.97 23.87 -2.64
N VAL A 115 19.04 23.35 -2.07
CA VAL A 115 20.16 22.83 -2.86
C VAL A 115 19.77 21.47 -3.45
N ILE A 116 19.75 21.40 -4.78
CA ILE A 116 19.46 20.19 -5.55
C ILE A 116 20.53 20.06 -6.63
N ASP A 117 21.17 18.89 -6.72
CA ASP A 117 22.27 18.61 -7.64
C ASP A 117 23.41 19.65 -7.55
N GLY A 118 23.78 20.04 -6.33
CA GLY A 118 24.88 20.98 -6.05
C GLY A 118 24.58 22.45 -6.38
N SER A 119 23.34 22.80 -6.71
CA SER A 119 22.95 24.18 -7.02
C SER A 119 21.65 24.59 -6.32
N ILE A 120 21.50 25.86 -5.98
CA ILE A 120 20.27 26.38 -5.38
C ILE A 120 19.17 26.40 -6.45
N LYS A 121 18.06 25.71 -6.18
CA LYS A 121 16.84 25.71 -6.99
C LYS A 121 15.72 26.40 -6.23
N GLU A 122 14.85 27.09 -6.96
CA GLU A 122 13.67 27.75 -6.39
C GLU A 122 12.73 26.74 -5.73
N ALA A 123 12.27 27.05 -4.53
CA ALA A 123 11.33 26.25 -3.78
C ALA A 123 10.43 27.14 -2.92
N LYS A 124 9.19 26.70 -2.70
CA LYS A 124 8.28 27.32 -1.73
C LYS A 124 8.36 26.59 -0.42
N ILE A 125 8.49 27.32 0.68
CA ILE A 125 8.72 26.76 2.01
C ILE A 125 7.66 27.28 2.97
N ARG A 126 7.22 26.43 3.90
CA ARG A 126 6.34 26.79 5.02
C ARG A 126 6.60 25.88 6.22
N TYR A 127 6.04 26.19 7.38
CA TYR A 127 6.01 25.24 8.50
C TYR A 127 4.97 24.13 8.28
N ARG A 128 5.24 22.98 8.89
CA ARG A 128 4.45 21.74 8.75
C ARG A 128 3.88 21.31 10.09
N GLY A 129 2.65 20.77 10.07
CA GLY A 129 1.99 20.19 11.23
C GLY A 129 1.11 21.21 11.96
N ASP A 130 0.12 20.71 12.68
CA ASP A 130 -0.88 21.45 13.44
C ASP A 130 -0.48 21.63 14.92
N HIS A 131 0.20 20.63 15.49
CA HIS A 131 0.65 20.67 16.88
C HIS A 131 1.84 21.62 17.11
N ILE A 132 1.84 22.32 18.25
CA ILE A 132 2.86 23.31 18.65
C ILE A 132 4.30 22.76 18.63
N TYR A 133 4.45 21.45 18.79
CA TYR A 133 5.75 20.78 18.70
C TYR A 133 6.50 21.10 17.39
N HIS A 134 5.78 21.31 16.29
CA HIS A 134 6.40 21.49 14.97
C HIS A 134 6.75 22.94 14.61
N TRP A 135 6.13 23.93 15.24
CA TRP A 135 6.32 25.34 14.88
C TRP A 135 6.53 26.25 16.10
N GLY A 136 6.35 25.74 17.32
CA GLY A 136 6.44 26.50 18.56
C GLY A 136 7.80 26.51 19.26
N ASN A 137 8.71 25.59 18.91
CA ASN A 137 10.07 25.54 19.44
C ASN A 137 11.09 26.01 18.40
N PRO A 138 12.34 26.37 18.77
CA PRO A 138 13.37 26.79 17.81
C PRO A 138 13.59 25.78 16.66
N LYS A 139 13.49 24.48 16.96
CA LYS A 139 13.47 23.43 15.94
C LYS A 139 12.09 23.36 15.28
N LYS A 140 11.99 23.88 14.06
CA LYS A 140 10.75 23.91 13.27
C LYS A 140 10.71 22.75 12.27
N SER A 141 9.55 22.18 12.02
CA SER A 141 9.31 21.28 10.87
C SER A 141 8.93 22.10 9.65
N PHE A 142 9.45 21.73 8.47
CA PHE A 142 9.21 22.42 7.22
C PHE A 142 8.43 21.55 6.23
N ARG A 143 7.66 22.19 5.35
CA ARG A 143 7.22 21.60 4.08
C ARG A 143 7.86 22.39 2.95
N VAL A 144 8.50 21.67 2.05
CA VAL A 144 9.20 22.23 0.89
C VAL A 144 8.47 21.76 -0.37
N LYS A 145 8.14 22.72 -1.25
CA LYS A 145 7.51 22.51 -2.55
C LYS A 145 8.45 22.97 -3.64
N THR A 146 9.05 22.03 -4.35
CA THR A 146 9.94 22.33 -5.48
C THR A 146 9.14 22.61 -6.75
N SER A 147 9.83 23.13 -7.77
CA SER A 147 9.25 23.29 -9.10
C SER A 147 9.13 21.94 -9.83
N LYS A 148 8.22 21.85 -10.81
CA LYS A 148 8.09 20.66 -11.67
C LYS A 148 9.35 20.35 -12.49
N LYS A 149 10.29 21.30 -12.60
CA LYS A 149 11.55 21.16 -13.36
C LYS A 149 12.73 20.72 -12.49
N SER A 150 12.60 20.79 -11.16
CA SER A 150 13.69 20.55 -10.22
C SER A 150 13.17 19.77 -9.02
N LEU A 151 12.78 18.52 -9.27
CA LEU A 151 12.32 17.62 -8.23
C LEU A 151 13.48 17.23 -7.32
N TYR A 152 13.21 17.07 -6.03
CA TYR A 152 14.19 16.55 -5.08
C TYR A 152 13.92 15.05 -4.89
N LYS A 153 14.87 14.19 -5.30
CA LYS A 153 14.70 12.73 -5.32
C LYS A 153 13.43 12.26 -6.06
N GLY A 154 13.08 12.95 -7.15
CA GLY A 154 11.84 12.67 -7.89
C GLY A 154 10.56 13.10 -7.18
N LYS A 155 10.66 13.77 -6.02
CA LYS A 155 9.51 14.28 -5.25
C LYS A 155 9.39 15.79 -5.37
N ARG A 156 8.14 16.25 -5.48
CA ARG A 156 7.80 17.67 -5.57
C ARG A 156 7.53 18.30 -4.21
N LEU A 157 6.89 17.54 -3.33
CA LEU A 157 6.55 17.97 -1.99
C LEU A 157 7.19 17.03 -0.98
N ILE A 158 8.05 17.58 -0.13
CA ILE A 158 8.67 16.88 0.98
C ILE A 158 8.37 17.60 2.29
N ASN A 159 8.35 16.85 3.38
CA ASN A 159 8.27 17.35 4.74
C ASN A 159 9.61 17.06 5.42
N LEU A 160 10.17 18.05 6.11
CA LEU A 160 11.30 17.90 7.01
C LEU A 160 10.74 18.03 8.42
N ILE A 161 10.68 16.91 9.13
CA ILE A 161 9.95 16.77 10.38
C ILE A 161 10.93 16.70 11.53
N SER A 162 10.74 17.54 12.55
CA SER A 162 11.44 17.35 13.81
C SER A 162 10.99 16.01 14.43
N PRO A 163 11.89 15.06 14.73
CA PRO A 163 11.49 13.75 15.22
C PRO A 163 10.78 13.81 16.58
N LYS A 164 9.55 13.29 16.63
CA LYS A 164 8.68 13.37 17.83
C LYS A 164 9.21 12.51 18.99
N GLN A 165 9.74 11.33 18.70
CA GLN A 165 10.18 10.33 19.71
C GLN A 165 11.67 10.47 20.07
N ASP A 166 12.08 9.94 21.22
CA ASP A 166 13.45 10.12 21.74
C ASP A 166 14.48 9.32 20.96
N ALA A 167 14.14 8.14 20.42
CA ALA A 167 15.05 7.37 19.57
C ALA A 167 15.28 8.02 18.18
N MET A 168 14.59 9.12 17.86
CA MET A 168 14.67 9.91 16.62
C MET A 168 14.26 9.20 15.32
N VAL A 169 14.36 7.87 15.25
CA VAL A 169 14.17 7.08 14.02
C VAL A 169 12.78 6.48 13.88
N ASN A 170 11.94 6.52 14.92
CA ASN A 170 10.64 5.85 14.96
C ASN A 170 9.78 6.06 13.71
N GLY A 171 9.64 7.31 13.25
CA GLY A 171 8.84 7.62 12.07
C GLY A 171 9.40 6.97 10.80
N HIS A 172 10.69 7.20 10.52
CA HIS A 172 11.38 6.63 9.36
C HIS A 172 11.33 5.10 9.36
N MET A 173 11.66 4.47 10.49
CA MET A 173 11.65 3.00 10.61
C MET A 173 10.24 2.42 10.46
N SER A 174 9.20 3.17 10.85
CA SER A 174 7.81 2.77 10.62
C SER A 174 7.47 2.80 9.13
N TYR A 175 7.78 3.89 8.43
CA TYR A 175 7.57 3.95 6.97
C TYR A 175 8.38 2.89 6.23
N ARG A 176 9.63 2.65 6.67
CA ARG A 176 10.50 1.63 6.07
C ARG A 176 9.94 0.22 6.24
N LEU A 177 9.43 -0.11 7.43
CA LEU A 177 8.72 -1.39 7.64
C LEU A 177 7.51 -1.52 6.69
N GLY A 178 6.72 -0.46 6.55
CA GLY A 178 5.60 -0.42 5.61
C GLY A 178 5.99 -0.71 4.16
N GLU A 179 7.07 -0.09 3.69
CA GLU A 179 7.64 -0.32 2.36
C GLU A 179 8.12 -1.77 2.18
N LEU A 180 8.86 -2.32 3.15
CA LEU A 180 9.33 -3.71 3.10
C LEU A 180 8.18 -4.71 3.11
N MET A 181 7.07 -4.39 3.78
CA MET A 181 5.84 -5.18 3.76
C MET A 181 4.98 -4.89 2.52
N GLY A 182 5.42 -4.10 1.54
CA GLY A 182 4.66 -3.82 0.32
C GLY A 182 3.32 -3.12 0.59
N ILE A 183 3.28 -2.24 1.60
CA ILE A 183 2.16 -1.33 1.87
C ILE A 183 2.52 0.03 1.28
N ILE A 184 1.55 0.72 0.65
CA ILE A 184 1.79 2.05 0.07
C ILE A 184 2.24 3.01 1.19
N SER A 185 3.48 3.48 1.10
CA SER A 185 4.16 4.25 2.15
C SER A 185 4.91 5.43 1.54
N PRO A 186 4.90 6.62 2.14
CA PRO A 186 5.70 7.73 1.62
C PRO A 186 7.20 7.39 1.69
N MET A 187 7.96 7.84 0.69
CA MET A 187 9.42 7.81 0.78
C MET A 187 9.87 8.57 2.02
N SER A 188 10.76 7.96 2.83
CA SER A 188 11.30 8.59 4.02
C SER A 188 12.79 8.36 4.20
N SER A 189 13.46 9.23 4.94
CA SER A 189 14.88 9.09 5.30
C SER A 189 15.24 9.96 6.51
N MET A 190 16.28 9.59 7.24
CA MET A 190 16.89 10.48 8.24
C MET A 190 17.92 11.39 7.58
N VAL A 191 17.80 12.69 7.82
CA VAL A 191 18.65 13.72 7.20
C VAL A 191 19.12 14.74 8.23
N GLU A 192 20.19 15.46 7.92
CA GLU A 192 20.55 16.68 8.63
C GLU A 192 20.14 17.90 7.82
N VAL A 193 19.51 18.87 8.47
CA VAL A 193 19.04 20.09 7.80
C VAL A 193 19.98 21.25 8.12
N THR A 194 20.31 22.03 7.09
CA THR A 194 20.96 23.34 7.22
C THR A 194 20.02 24.42 6.70
N LEU A 195 19.90 25.53 7.41
CA LEU A 195 19.10 26.70 7.02
C LEU A 195 20.00 27.94 6.99
N ASN A 196 20.17 28.56 5.82
CA ASN A 196 21.04 29.73 5.62
C ASN A 196 22.48 29.49 6.13
N GLY A 197 23.03 28.31 5.84
CA GLY A 197 24.37 27.89 6.29
C GLY A 197 24.47 27.53 7.78
N LYS A 198 23.39 27.61 8.56
CA LYS A 198 23.36 27.22 9.97
C LYS A 198 22.75 25.82 10.14
N PRO A 199 23.45 24.89 10.83
CA PRO A 199 22.89 23.57 11.13
C PRO A 199 21.59 23.70 11.94
N ARG A 200 20.62 22.85 11.63
CA ARG A 200 19.35 22.68 12.36
C ARG A 200 19.20 21.27 12.95
N GLY A 201 20.22 20.42 12.76
CA GLY A 201 20.31 19.10 13.35
C GLY A 201 19.53 18.04 12.58
N VAL A 202 19.16 16.97 13.27
CA VAL A 202 18.55 15.77 12.66
C VAL A 202 17.06 15.95 12.39
N TYR A 203 16.61 15.52 11.22
CA TYR A 203 15.23 15.56 10.76
C TYR A 203 14.82 14.24 10.12
N GLU A 204 13.53 13.96 10.17
CA GLU A 204 12.89 12.94 9.34
C GLU A 204 12.38 13.61 8.06
N LEU A 205 12.92 13.20 6.91
CA LEU A 205 12.40 13.57 5.61
C LEU A 205 11.28 12.61 5.24
N VAL A 206 10.10 13.13 4.88
CA VAL A 206 8.94 12.33 4.44
C VAL A 206 8.27 12.96 3.23
N GLU A 207 8.09 12.19 2.16
CA GLU A 207 7.29 12.56 1.00
C GLU A 207 5.88 12.99 1.43
N GLN A 208 5.38 14.07 0.84
CA GLN A 208 3.95 14.39 0.95
C GLN A 208 3.16 13.51 -0.02
N LEU A 209 2.17 12.77 0.48
CA LEU A 209 1.32 11.93 -0.37
C LEU A 209 0.65 12.74 -1.47
N GLU A 210 0.90 12.33 -2.72
CA GLU A 210 0.29 12.81 -3.95
C GLU A 210 0.04 11.59 -4.89
N GLU A 211 -0.56 11.81 -6.05
CA GLU A 211 -0.67 10.79 -7.12
C GLU A 211 0.69 10.17 -7.49
N SER A 212 1.78 10.95 -7.41
CA SER A 212 3.14 10.45 -7.64
C SER A 212 3.56 9.37 -6.65
N THR A 213 3.00 9.37 -5.44
CA THR A 213 3.25 8.31 -4.46
C THR A 213 2.59 7.01 -4.91
N ILE A 214 1.35 7.06 -5.43
CA ILE A 214 0.66 5.89 -5.96
C ILE A 214 1.45 5.29 -7.13
N ARG A 215 1.87 6.14 -8.07
CA ARG A 215 2.66 5.75 -9.23
C ARG A 215 4.01 5.12 -8.86
N SER A 216 4.71 5.64 -7.84
CA SER A 216 6.00 5.06 -7.42
C SER A 216 5.87 3.68 -6.78
N HIS A 217 4.66 3.24 -6.43
CA HIS A 217 4.36 1.89 -5.95
C HIS A 217 3.80 0.98 -7.06
N ASN A 218 3.94 1.37 -8.33
CA ASN A 218 3.39 0.65 -9.47
C ASN A 218 1.88 0.44 -9.38
N PHE A 219 1.16 1.47 -8.94
CA PHE A 219 -0.29 1.54 -9.07
C PHE A 219 -0.68 2.63 -10.08
N MET A 220 -1.73 2.33 -10.84
CA MET A 220 -2.41 3.28 -11.70
C MET A 220 -2.89 4.50 -10.91
N PRO A 221 -3.05 5.67 -11.55
CA PRO A 221 -3.73 6.79 -10.92
C PRO A 221 -5.15 6.42 -10.47
N GLY A 222 -5.52 6.89 -9.28
CA GLY A 222 -6.84 6.68 -8.70
C GLY A 222 -7.13 7.68 -7.58
N ASP A 223 -8.25 7.50 -6.89
CA ASP A 223 -8.63 8.37 -5.78
C ASP A 223 -7.82 8.01 -4.52
N LEU A 224 -7.22 9.03 -3.88
CA LEU A 224 -6.59 8.91 -2.56
C LEU A 224 -7.40 9.72 -1.55
N TYR A 225 -8.13 9.05 -0.66
CA TYR A 225 -8.94 9.67 0.38
C TYR A 225 -8.13 9.93 1.66
N SER A 226 -8.47 11.00 2.36
CA SER A 226 -7.84 11.45 3.60
C SER A 226 -8.90 11.75 4.66
N GLY A 227 -8.91 10.94 5.72
CA GLY A 227 -9.74 11.13 6.91
C GLY A 227 -8.90 11.79 7.99
N GLU A 228 -9.21 13.05 8.30
CA GLU A 228 -8.48 13.89 9.26
C GLU A 228 -9.43 14.92 9.86
N LEU A 229 -9.80 14.78 11.14
CA LEU A 229 -10.75 15.66 11.83
C LEU A 229 -10.22 16.13 13.20
N ILE A 230 -8.90 16.17 13.41
CA ILE A 230 -8.30 16.76 14.61
C ILE A 230 -7.80 18.18 14.37
N ALA A 231 -7.57 18.89 15.48
CA ALA A 231 -6.96 20.21 15.52
C ALA A 231 -7.60 21.21 14.54
N LYS A 232 -6.88 21.63 13.51
CA LYS A 232 -7.34 22.64 12.54
C LYS A 232 -8.44 22.15 11.61
N ASP A 233 -8.59 20.82 11.48
CA ASP A 233 -9.54 20.18 10.57
C ASP A 233 -10.83 19.76 11.32
N ALA A 234 -10.91 20.04 12.63
CA ALA A 234 -12.10 19.82 13.43
C ALA A 234 -13.12 20.97 13.25
N TYR A 235 -14.35 20.64 12.89
CA TYR A 235 -15.45 21.60 12.74
C TYR A 235 -16.37 21.59 13.97
N GLU A 236 -16.84 22.77 14.40
CA GLU A 236 -17.88 22.88 15.43
C GLU A 236 -19.25 22.50 14.86
N GLY A 237 -20.03 21.72 15.61
CA GLY A 237 -21.38 21.29 15.20
C GLY A 237 -21.43 20.12 14.19
N VAL A 238 -20.29 19.56 13.81
CA VAL A 238 -20.17 18.40 12.92
C VAL A 238 -19.53 17.23 13.68
N SER A 239 -19.82 16.00 13.25
CA SER A 239 -19.17 14.81 13.82
C SER A 239 -17.65 14.85 13.68
N ARG A 240 -16.97 14.29 14.67
CA ARG A 240 -15.51 14.10 14.67
C ARG A 240 -15.10 12.71 14.18
N TYR A 241 -16.05 11.87 13.81
CA TYR A 241 -15.79 10.48 13.41
C TYR A 241 -15.79 10.34 11.90
N VAL A 242 -14.62 10.09 11.30
CA VAL A 242 -14.46 10.10 9.83
C VAL A 242 -15.34 9.06 9.14
N PHE A 243 -15.60 7.92 9.78
CA PHE A 243 -16.39 6.84 9.20
C PHE A 243 -17.91 7.05 9.23
N GLU A 244 -18.41 8.21 9.66
CA GLU A 244 -19.86 8.48 9.67
C GLU A 244 -20.40 8.98 8.33
N HIS A 245 -19.58 9.70 7.54
CA HIS A 245 -20.05 10.26 6.28
C HIS A 245 -18.90 10.53 5.30
N ALA A 246 -19.09 10.24 4.00
CA ALA A 246 -18.06 10.38 2.98
C ALA A 246 -17.60 11.85 2.78
N GLY A 247 -18.50 12.80 3.06
CA GLY A 247 -18.21 14.24 3.04
C GLY A 247 -17.22 14.71 4.11
N LEU A 248 -16.91 13.89 5.12
CA LEU A 248 -15.87 14.17 6.12
C LEU A 248 -14.45 13.84 5.63
N TRP A 249 -14.34 13.30 4.41
CA TRP A 249 -13.07 12.93 3.80
C TRP A 249 -12.71 13.89 2.66
N GLU A 250 -11.42 14.20 2.59
CA GLU A 250 -10.84 14.95 1.48
C GLU A 250 -10.22 14.01 0.45
N LYS A 251 -10.25 14.39 -0.83
CA LYS A 251 -9.43 13.75 -1.86
C LYS A 251 -8.07 14.44 -1.96
N LYS A 252 -6.99 13.68 -1.78
CA LYS A 252 -5.59 14.14 -1.97
C LYS A 252 -5.07 13.86 -3.38
N ALA A 253 -5.61 12.84 -4.03
CA ALA A 253 -5.46 12.57 -5.46
C ALA A 253 -6.84 12.23 -6.02
N VAL A 254 -7.06 12.58 -7.30
CA VAL A 254 -8.34 12.46 -7.98
C VAL A 254 -8.13 11.63 -9.22
N ASN A 255 -8.96 10.61 -9.41
CA ASN A 255 -9.04 9.94 -10.69
C ASN A 255 -9.71 10.86 -11.73
N ASN A 256 -8.96 11.28 -12.74
CA ASN A 256 -9.43 12.17 -13.80
C ASN A 256 -10.46 11.53 -14.75
N HIS A 257 -10.68 10.22 -14.67
CA HIS A 257 -11.72 9.53 -15.41
C HIS A 257 -13.13 9.77 -14.84
N PHE A 258 -13.20 10.28 -13.61
CA PHE A 258 -14.45 10.58 -12.90
C PHE A 258 -14.52 12.05 -12.50
N ALA A 259 -15.72 12.51 -12.15
CA ALA A 259 -15.89 13.86 -11.62
C ALA A 259 -15.10 14.02 -10.31
N GLU A 260 -14.46 15.19 -10.13
CA GLU A 260 -13.59 15.46 -8.97
C GLU A 260 -14.29 15.20 -7.62
N ASN A 261 -15.58 15.51 -7.54
CA ASN A 261 -16.41 15.35 -6.35
C ASN A 261 -17.00 13.94 -6.15
N ALA A 262 -16.86 13.02 -7.12
CA ALA A 262 -17.41 11.66 -7.03
C ALA A 262 -16.78 10.88 -5.88
N ARG A 263 -17.57 10.26 -4.99
CA ARG A 263 -17.07 9.54 -3.82
C ARG A 263 -17.60 8.12 -3.71
N LYS A 264 -18.10 7.54 -4.81
CA LYS A 264 -18.82 6.26 -4.77
C LYS A 264 -18.05 5.12 -4.07
N PRO A 265 -16.73 4.92 -4.31
CA PRO A 265 -15.98 3.89 -3.58
C PRO A 265 -15.99 4.07 -2.05
N LEU A 266 -15.85 5.32 -1.60
CA LEU A 266 -15.88 5.66 -0.18
C LEU A 266 -17.30 5.54 0.39
N GLU A 267 -18.34 5.97 -0.34
CA GLU A 267 -19.73 5.79 0.07
C GLU A 267 -20.07 4.31 0.27
N THR A 268 -19.68 3.45 -0.68
CA THR A 268 -19.86 1.99 -0.58
C THR A 268 -19.10 1.41 0.60
N LEU A 269 -17.88 1.86 0.88
CA LEU A 269 -17.17 1.47 2.11
C LEU A 269 -17.99 1.81 3.36
N LEU A 270 -18.48 3.05 3.47
CA LEU A 270 -19.18 3.53 4.65
C LEU A 270 -20.53 2.84 4.86
N GLU A 271 -21.26 2.53 3.78
CA GLU A 271 -22.46 1.69 3.82
C GLU A 271 -22.16 0.31 4.42
N LEU A 272 -21.08 -0.34 3.96
CA LEU A 272 -20.70 -1.70 4.43
C LEU A 272 -20.28 -1.75 5.90
N ILE A 273 -19.70 -0.66 6.45
CA ILE A 273 -19.17 -0.67 7.83
C ILE A 273 -20.09 -0.04 8.88
N ASN A 274 -21.11 0.72 8.48
CA ASN A 274 -22.03 1.38 9.41
C ASN A 274 -23.28 0.54 9.71
N ASP A 275 -23.60 -0.44 8.87
CA ASP A 275 -24.71 -1.37 9.08
C ASP A 275 -24.32 -2.57 9.97
N LEU A 276 -25.33 -3.31 10.45
CA LEU A 276 -25.11 -4.57 11.17
C LEU A 276 -24.49 -5.61 10.23
N PRO A 277 -23.39 -6.30 10.61
CA PRO A 277 -22.70 -7.20 9.71
C PRO A 277 -23.52 -8.44 9.40
N THR A 278 -23.55 -8.78 8.11
CA THR A 278 -24.13 -10.03 7.59
C THR A 278 -23.09 -10.78 6.75
N GLU A 279 -23.32 -12.07 6.51
CA GLU A 279 -22.45 -12.88 5.63
C GLU A 279 -22.33 -12.25 4.22
N GLN A 280 -23.42 -11.65 3.71
CA GLN A 280 -23.42 -10.96 2.43
C GLN A 280 -22.53 -9.71 2.44
N GLN A 281 -22.71 -8.80 3.40
CA GLN A 281 -21.90 -7.59 3.50
C GLN A 281 -20.42 -7.91 3.72
N GLN A 282 -20.12 -8.94 4.51
CA GLN A 282 -18.74 -9.38 4.72
C GLN A 282 -18.14 -9.99 3.44
N GLY A 283 -18.97 -10.65 2.62
CA GLY A 283 -18.58 -11.02 1.25
C GLY A 283 -18.27 -9.82 0.36
N GLU A 284 -19.07 -8.74 0.42
CA GLU A 284 -18.77 -7.50 -0.31
C GLU A 284 -17.52 -6.80 0.21
N ILE A 285 -17.24 -6.83 1.52
CA ILE A 285 -15.97 -6.36 2.09
C ILE A 285 -14.81 -7.16 1.50
N SER A 286 -14.89 -8.49 1.42
CA SER A 286 -13.87 -9.33 0.76
C SER A 286 -13.66 -8.98 -0.72
N ARG A 287 -14.71 -8.50 -1.42
CA ARG A 287 -14.60 -8.05 -2.80
C ARG A 287 -14.07 -6.63 -2.93
N LEU A 288 -14.42 -5.72 -2.04
CA LEU A 288 -13.99 -4.32 -2.09
C LEU A 288 -12.57 -4.12 -1.56
N PHE A 289 -12.12 -4.94 -0.62
CA PHE A 289 -10.81 -4.81 0.00
C PHE A 289 -9.77 -5.69 -0.71
N ASP A 290 -8.56 -5.17 -0.88
CA ASP A 290 -7.38 -6.00 -1.15
C ASP A 290 -6.98 -6.69 0.17
N MET A 291 -7.53 -7.89 0.40
CA MET A 291 -7.36 -8.59 1.68
C MET A 291 -5.88 -8.79 2.05
N PRO A 292 -4.97 -9.19 1.14
CA PRO A 292 -3.54 -9.19 1.41
C PRO A 292 -2.99 -7.84 1.89
N ALA A 293 -3.30 -6.73 1.21
CA ALA A 293 -2.82 -5.40 1.61
C ALA A 293 -3.33 -4.98 3.00
N TRP A 294 -4.60 -5.25 3.30
CA TRP A 294 -5.20 -4.97 4.61
C TRP A 294 -4.68 -5.90 5.71
N GLY A 295 -4.40 -7.16 5.41
CA GLY A 295 -3.72 -8.09 6.31
C GLY A 295 -2.32 -7.60 6.68
N ARG A 296 -1.55 -7.12 5.69
CA ARG A 296 -0.23 -6.51 5.91
C ARG A 296 -0.33 -5.23 6.74
N PHE A 297 -1.31 -4.37 6.48
CA PHE A 297 -1.54 -3.17 7.29
C PHE A 297 -1.88 -3.47 8.75
N ALA A 298 -2.75 -4.46 9.00
CA ALA A 298 -3.08 -4.87 10.37
C ALA A 298 -1.88 -5.50 11.10
N ALA A 299 -1.09 -6.32 10.40
CA ALA A 299 0.15 -6.85 10.93
C ALA A 299 1.17 -5.72 11.22
N TYR A 300 1.27 -4.75 10.32
CA TYR A 300 2.10 -3.55 10.48
C TYR A 300 1.73 -2.74 11.73
N GLU A 301 0.44 -2.48 11.98
CA GLU A 301 0.01 -1.77 13.19
C GLU A 301 0.44 -2.52 14.45
N ILE A 302 0.28 -3.85 14.47
CA ILE A 302 0.72 -4.70 15.58
C ILE A 302 2.25 -4.67 15.71
N LEU A 303 3.01 -4.83 14.63
CA LEU A 303 4.48 -4.83 14.66
C LEU A 303 5.05 -3.47 15.10
N THR A 304 4.32 -2.38 14.88
CA THR A 304 4.71 -1.03 15.31
C THR A 304 4.06 -0.60 16.62
N GLN A 305 3.14 -1.39 17.16
CA GLN A 305 2.25 -1.02 18.28
C GLN A 305 1.55 0.33 18.05
N SER A 306 1.21 0.67 16.81
CA SER A 306 0.59 1.94 16.47
C SER A 306 -0.91 1.92 16.68
N PHE A 307 -1.43 2.79 17.55
CA PHE A 307 -2.87 3.04 17.73
C PHE A 307 -3.32 4.34 17.02
N HIS A 308 -2.50 4.87 16.10
CA HIS A 308 -2.67 6.23 15.58
C HIS A 308 -3.73 6.32 14.46
N TYR A 309 -4.34 5.21 14.04
CA TYR A 309 -5.42 5.14 13.03
C TYR A 309 -6.80 4.95 13.67
N ASP A 310 -7.31 5.96 14.36
CA ASP A 310 -8.53 5.86 15.17
C ASP A 310 -9.82 6.27 14.45
N GLU A 311 -10.93 6.49 15.18
CA GLU A 311 -12.20 6.92 14.57
C GLU A 311 -12.14 8.33 13.95
N THR A 312 -11.08 9.11 14.16
CA THR A 312 -11.04 10.56 13.91
C THR A 312 -9.95 11.00 12.93
N HIS A 313 -8.83 10.28 12.80
CA HIS A 313 -7.70 10.77 11.99
C HIS A 313 -6.70 9.72 11.45
N ASN A 314 -5.72 10.23 10.69
CA ASN A 314 -4.61 9.55 10.01
C ASN A 314 -4.95 8.53 8.93
N TRP A 315 -6.22 8.34 8.62
CA TRP A 315 -6.61 7.42 7.55
C TRP A 315 -6.24 7.95 6.17
N ARG A 316 -5.52 7.14 5.42
CA ARG A 316 -5.34 7.31 3.97
C ARG A 316 -5.77 6.02 3.29
N ILE A 317 -6.71 6.14 2.37
CA ILE A 317 -7.29 5.00 1.65
C ILE A 317 -7.19 5.30 0.16
N TYR A 318 -6.48 4.45 -0.56
CA TYR A 318 -6.39 4.49 -2.01
C TYR A 318 -7.44 3.55 -2.61
N TYR A 319 -8.16 4.01 -3.63
CA TYR A 319 -9.03 3.17 -4.43
C TYR A 319 -8.44 2.95 -5.81
N ASP A 320 -8.16 1.69 -6.13
CA ASP A 320 -7.71 1.24 -7.44
C ASP A 320 -8.93 0.88 -8.31
N PRO A 321 -9.29 1.70 -9.31
CA PRO A 321 -10.45 1.46 -10.16
C PRO A 321 -10.26 0.29 -11.14
N TRP A 322 -9.01 -0.12 -11.40
CA TRP A 322 -8.66 -1.18 -12.35
C TRP A 322 -8.66 -2.56 -11.70
N LYS A 323 -8.42 -2.61 -10.38
CA LYS A 323 -8.65 -3.83 -9.56
C LYS A 323 -10.02 -3.82 -8.90
N THR A 324 -10.67 -2.66 -8.85
CA THR A 324 -11.87 -2.38 -8.04
C THR A 324 -11.66 -2.61 -6.53
N LYS A 325 -10.45 -2.29 -6.03
CA LYS A 325 -10.03 -2.58 -4.65
C LYS A 325 -9.63 -1.33 -3.87
N LEU A 326 -9.99 -1.30 -2.59
CA LEU A 326 -9.46 -0.36 -1.60
C LEU A 326 -8.18 -0.91 -0.97
N GLN A 327 -7.19 -0.03 -0.82
CA GLN A 327 -5.91 -0.31 -0.18
C GLN A 327 -5.59 0.71 0.91
N PRO A 328 -4.98 0.27 2.02
CA PRO A 328 -4.51 1.18 3.06
C PRO A 328 -3.22 1.88 2.62
N VAL A 329 -3.04 3.13 3.06
CA VAL A 329 -1.82 3.91 2.83
C VAL A 329 -1.31 4.41 4.19
N ILE A 330 -0.01 4.23 4.44
CA ILE A 330 0.59 4.61 5.72
C ILE A 330 0.80 6.13 5.79
N TRP A 331 0.35 6.75 6.88
CA TRP A 331 0.54 8.18 7.12
C TRP A 331 0.58 8.53 8.61
N ASP A 332 1.65 9.23 9.01
CA ASP A 332 1.94 9.60 10.41
C ASP A 332 1.71 8.44 11.40
N PRO A 333 2.38 7.28 11.20
CA PRO A 333 2.04 6.07 11.94
C PRO A 333 2.40 6.13 13.43
N ASN A 334 3.36 6.94 13.85
CA ASN A 334 3.85 6.99 15.23
C ASN A 334 4.16 5.59 15.83
N GLY A 335 5.10 4.85 15.22
CA GLY A 335 5.48 3.50 15.65
C GLY A 335 6.45 3.45 16.84
N TRP A 336 6.33 2.37 17.61
CA TRP A 336 7.05 2.07 18.86
C TRP A 336 7.14 3.24 19.85
N PRO A 337 6.08 4.01 20.12
CA PRO A 337 6.17 5.06 21.10
C PRO A 337 6.20 4.43 22.50
N PRO A 338 7.04 4.93 23.43
CA PRO A 338 7.22 4.30 24.75
C PRO A 338 5.94 4.04 25.55
N TYR A 339 4.91 4.88 25.36
CA TYR A 339 3.63 4.76 26.06
C TYR A 339 2.63 3.77 25.44
N TRP A 340 2.89 3.23 24.23
CA TRP A 340 2.13 2.12 23.66
C TRP A 340 2.88 0.80 23.68
N MET A 341 4.21 0.86 23.79
CA MET A 341 5.01 -0.33 24.01
C MET A 341 4.62 -0.98 25.35
N PRO A 342 4.63 -2.32 25.43
CA PRO A 342 4.49 -2.99 26.71
C PRO A 342 5.61 -2.56 27.67
N GLU A 343 5.32 -2.63 28.97
CA GLU A 343 6.36 -2.52 30.00
C GLU A 343 7.44 -3.58 29.78
N GLU A 344 8.60 -3.44 30.44
CA GLU A 344 9.81 -4.24 30.17
C GLU A 344 9.56 -5.77 30.14
N ASN A 345 8.57 -6.29 30.87
CA ASN A 345 8.18 -7.71 30.87
C ASN A 345 6.74 -7.97 30.36
N GLY A 346 6.09 -6.97 29.78
CA GLY A 346 4.75 -7.07 29.22
C GLY A 346 4.74 -7.73 27.85
N LEU A 347 3.63 -8.38 27.53
CA LEU A 347 3.37 -8.90 26.18
C LEU A 347 2.86 -7.78 25.26
N PRO A 348 3.20 -7.82 23.96
CA PRO A 348 2.68 -6.87 23.00
C PRO A 348 1.16 -6.99 22.88
N GLN A 349 0.51 -5.89 22.46
CA GLN A 349 -0.88 -5.95 22.06
C GLN A 349 -0.97 -6.71 20.75
N LEU A 350 -1.63 -7.87 20.79
CA LEU A 350 -1.81 -8.74 19.62
C LEU A 350 -3.02 -8.34 18.77
N ASP A 351 -3.85 -7.42 19.26
CA ASP A 351 -4.96 -6.85 18.50
C ASP A 351 -4.95 -5.33 18.67
N ILE A 352 -4.98 -4.61 17.55
CA ILE A 352 -5.08 -3.16 17.49
C ILE A 352 -6.31 -2.82 16.66
N MET A 353 -7.34 -2.30 17.34
CA MET A 353 -8.64 -2.03 16.71
C MET A 353 -9.27 -0.73 17.23
N PRO A 354 -8.60 0.43 17.10
CA PRO A 354 -9.07 1.70 17.67
C PRO A 354 -10.28 2.29 16.91
N SER A 355 -10.61 1.80 15.71
CA SER A 355 -11.71 2.33 14.87
C SER A 355 -12.78 1.30 14.54
N ARG A 356 -13.95 1.76 14.06
CA ARG A 356 -15.06 0.90 13.65
C ARG A 356 -14.72 0.07 12.43
N LEU A 357 -13.90 0.62 11.53
CA LEU A 357 -13.39 -0.12 10.38
C LEU A 357 -12.62 -1.36 10.86
N HIS A 358 -11.68 -1.20 11.79
CA HIS A 358 -10.94 -2.33 12.38
C HIS A 358 -11.87 -3.39 12.96
N ARG A 359 -12.85 -2.96 13.78
CA ARG A 359 -13.80 -3.89 14.43
C ARG A 359 -14.72 -4.58 13.42
N MET A 360 -14.99 -3.95 12.28
CA MET A 360 -15.82 -4.54 11.23
C MET A 360 -15.05 -5.57 10.42
N ILE A 361 -13.82 -5.26 10.01
CA ILE A 361 -12.98 -6.18 9.23
C ILE A 361 -12.44 -7.33 10.09
N SER A 362 -12.25 -7.14 11.40
CA SER A 362 -11.83 -8.23 12.30
C SER A 362 -12.86 -9.35 12.44
N LYS A 363 -14.11 -9.10 12.05
CA LYS A 363 -15.18 -10.12 11.98
C LYS A 363 -15.11 -10.96 10.70
N ASN A 364 -14.29 -10.55 9.72
CA ASN A 364 -14.12 -11.24 8.45
C ASN A 364 -12.95 -12.23 8.54
N SER A 365 -13.22 -13.53 8.36
CA SER A 365 -12.16 -14.53 8.44
C SER A 365 -11.21 -14.51 7.23
N ASP A 366 -11.61 -13.93 6.08
CA ASP A 366 -10.67 -13.67 4.97
C ASP A 366 -9.59 -12.66 5.40
N PHE A 367 -9.98 -11.60 6.12
CA PHE A 367 -9.06 -10.63 6.70
C PHE A 367 -8.17 -11.26 7.79
N LEU A 368 -8.74 -12.07 8.69
CA LEU A 368 -7.96 -12.74 9.75
C LEU A 368 -6.89 -13.68 9.16
N ARG A 369 -7.23 -14.43 8.10
CA ARG A 369 -6.26 -15.25 7.36
C ARG A 369 -5.21 -14.40 6.66
N ALA A 370 -5.60 -13.32 6.00
CA ALA A 370 -4.65 -12.42 5.34
C ALA A 370 -3.67 -11.77 6.34
N ARG A 371 -4.15 -11.39 7.54
CA ARG A 371 -3.31 -10.90 8.64
C ARG A 371 -2.34 -11.97 9.14
N GLN A 372 -2.81 -13.20 9.31
CA GLN A 372 -1.94 -14.32 9.68
C GLN A 372 -0.84 -14.54 8.63
N GLN A 373 -1.22 -14.59 7.35
CA GLN A 373 -0.27 -14.76 6.25
C GLN A 373 0.78 -13.63 6.24
N ALA A 374 0.36 -12.38 6.50
CA ALA A 374 1.30 -11.26 6.60
C ALA A 374 2.36 -11.44 7.70
N PHE A 375 2.02 -12.05 8.85
CA PHE A 375 3.01 -12.39 9.87
C PHE A 375 3.95 -13.52 9.43
N VAL A 376 3.41 -14.55 8.78
CA VAL A 376 4.21 -15.64 8.21
C VAL A 376 5.23 -15.06 7.23
N ASP A 377 4.77 -14.29 6.24
CA ASP A 377 5.60 -13.65 5.23
C ASP A 377 6.66 -12.74 5.85
N PHE A 378 6.31 -11.96 6.88
CA PHE A 378 7.23 -11.06 7.57
C PHE A 378 8.43 -11.79 8.17
N PHE A 379 8.20 -12.88 8.91
CA PHE A 379 9.28 -13.62 9.59
C PHE A 379 10.02 -14.61 8.67
N GLU A 380 9.31 -15.29 7.77
CA GLU A 380 9.88 -16.28 6.87
C GLU A 380 10.72 -15.62 5.76
N ASN A 381 10.25 -14.52 5.18
CA ASN A 381 11.00 -13.77 4.17
C ASN A 381 12.13 -12.92 4.77
N GLY A 382 12.25 -12.86 6.10
CA GLY A 382 13.33 -12.18 6.79
C GLY A 382 13.23 -10.66 6.80
N ILE A 383 12.02 -10.12 6.71
CA ILE A 383 11.77 -8.67 6.77
C ILE A 383 12.16 -8.13 8.15
N ASP A 384 11.91 -8.91 9.22
CA ASP A 384 12.36 -8.63 10.57
C ASP A 384 13.88 -8.40 10.64
N ARG A 385 14.65 -9.36 10.08
CA ARG A 385 16.12 -9.33 10.06
C ARG A 385 16.64 -8.19 9.21
N GLN A 386 16.00 -7.92 8.07
CA GLN A 386 16.37 -6.80 7.20
C GLN A 386 16.16 -5.45 7.92
N LEU A 387 14.98 -5.22 8.51
CA LEU A 387 14.70 -3.97 9.22
C LEU A 387 15.64 -3.76 10.40
N ILE A 388 15.93 -4.81 11.17
CA ILE A 388 16.89 -4.78 12.27
C ILE A 388 18.28 -4.40 11.77
N SER A 389 18.75 -5.01 10.66
CA SER A 389 20.06 -4.70 10.09
C SER A 389 20.15 -3.26 9.58
N GLU A 390 19.08 -2.75 8.96
CA GLU A 390 18.98 -1.35 8.53
C GLU A 390 18.98 -0.40 9.74
N ALA A 391 18.29 -0.74 10.83
CA ALA A 391 18.33 0.02 12.07
C ALA A 391 19.75 0.04 12.67
N GLU A 392 20.41 -1.12 12.78
CA GLU A 392 21.79 -1.24 13.30
C GLU A 392 22.79 -0.38 12.51
N ALA A 393 22.61 -0.27 11.19
CA ALA A 393 23.44 0.59 10.34
C ALA A 393 23.13 2.09 10.51
N LEU A 394 21.89 2.44 10.83
CA LEU A 394 21.41 3.82 10.95
C LEU A 394 21.70 4.42 12.34
N MET A 395 21.57 3.64 13.42
CA MET A 395 21.68 4.16 14.79
C MET A 395 22.99 4.93 15.06
N PRO A 396 24.18 4.45 14.65
CA PRO A 396 25.43 5.19 14.87
C PRO A 396 25.45 6.55 14.18
N GLN A 397 24.91 6.63 12.96
CA GLN A 397 24.85 7.88 12.19
C GLN A 397 23.95 8.91 12.88
N VAL A 398 22.76 8.48 13.30
CA VAL A 398 21.81 9.32 14.03
C VAL A 398 22.39 9.75 15.38
N ARG A 399 23.11 8.86 16.07
CA ARG A 399 23.78 9.18 17.33
C ARG A 399 24.80 10.32 17.17
N ILE A 400 25.65 10.26 16.14
CA ILE A 400 26.62 11.33 15.83
C ILE A 400 25.89 12.64 15.50
N ALA A 401 24.83 12.58 14.68
CA ALA A 401 24.06 13.77 14.32
C ALA A 401 23.37 14.43 15.53
N VAL A 402 22.82 13.64 16.45
CA VAL A 402 22.19 14.12 17.69
C VAL A 402 23.20 14.76 18.64
N ASP A 403 24.37 14.15 18.81
CA ASP A 403 25.46 14.69 19.63
C ASP A 403 25.87 16.10 19.15
N GLN A 404 25.71 16.40 17.86
CA GLN A 404 25.99 17.69 17.24
C GLN A 404 24.76 18.61 17.09
N ASP A 405 23.56 18.19 17.49
CA ASP A 405 22.31 18.94 17.34
C ASP A 405 22.03 19.87 18.51
N ALA A 406 22.09 21.19 18.30
CA ALA A 406 21.87 22.20 19.35
C ALA A 406 20.40 22.47 19.68
N TYR A 407 19.46 21.81 18.97
CA TYR A 407 18.04 22.12 19.02
C TYR A 407 17.19 20.95 19.53
N LEU A 408 17.80 20.04 20.32
CA LEU A 408 17.10 18.91 20.94
C LEU A 408 16.03 19.34 21.95
N SER A 409 16.22 20.50 22.59
CA SER A 409 15.28 21.05 23.58
C SER A 409 13.84 21.10 23.03
N PRO A 410 12.82 20.63 23.79
CA PRO A 410 12.84 20.35 25.23
C PRO A 410 13.34 18.94 25.63
N LYS A 411 13.77 18.10 24.68
CA LYS A 411 14.32 16.77 25.00
C LYS A 411 15.67 16.92 25.70
N LYS A 412 15.98 15.97 26.59
CA LYS A 412 17.28 15.87 27.25
C LYS A 412 18.20 14.98 26.42
N GLU A 413 19.42 15.44 26.18
CA GLU A 413 20.39 14.71 25.36
C GLU A 413 20.65 13.28 25.88
N ASP A 414 20.90 13.11 27.18
CA ASP A 414 21.13 11.79 27.79
C ASP A 414 19.96 10.80 27.55
N ALA A 415 18.72 11.30 27.62
CA ALA A 415 17.54 10.46 27.41
C ALA A 415 17.38 10.08 25.93
N VAL A 416 17.70 11.00 25.01
CA VAL A 416 17.72 10.73 23.57
C VAL A 416 18.78 9.69 23.23
N LEU A 417 20.01 9.85 23.74
CA LEU A 417 21.10 8.92 23.49
C LEU A 417 20.79 7.53 24.06
N ALA A 418 20.23 7.44 25.27
CA ALA A 418 19.78 6.17 25.82
C ALA A 418 18.68 5.51 24.96
N ALA A 419 17.70 6.28 24.50
CA ALA A 419 16.64 5.75 23.62
C ALA A 419 17.16 5.29 22.26
N ILE A 420 18.21 5.93 21.73
CA ILE A 420 18.92 5.50 20.52
C ILE A 420 19.60 4.14 20.77
N ASP A 421 20.35 4.02 21.86
CA ASP A 421 21.08 2.79 22.20
C ASP A 421 20.11 1.62 22.48
N ASP A 422 18.93 1.89 23.05
CA ASP A 422 17.92 0.89 23.40
C ASP A 422 17.00 0.48 22.24
N PHE A 423 16.95 1.24 21.13
CA PHE A 423 15.96 1.02 20.07
C PHE A 423 16.06 -0.37 19.41
N VAL A 424 17.27 -0.79 19.02
CA VAL A 424 17.49 -2.09 18.35
C VAL A 424 17.22 -3.27 19.31
N PRO A 425 17.75 -3.30 20.54
CA PRO A 425 17.39 -4.33 21.52
C PRO A 425 15.88 -4.42 21.77
N MET A 426 15.21 -3.27 21.91
CA MET A 426 13.75 -3.22 22.06
C MET A 426 13.05 -3.85 20.86
N LEU A 427 13.46 -3.50 19.63
CA LEU A 427 12.84 -4.00 18.41
C LEU A 427 12.96 -5.53 18.27
N LYS A 428 14.16 -6.08 18.56
CA LYS A 428 14.42 -7.54 18.56
C LYS A 428 13.47 -8.27 19.51
N LYS A 429 13.42 -7.83 20.78
CA LYS A 429 12.55 -8.41 21.80
C LYS A 429 11.07 -8.29 21.42
N HIS A 430 10.67 -7.14 20.87
CA HIS A 430 9.30 -6.91 20.44
C HIS A 430 8.87 -7.90 19.34
N PHE A 431 9.69 -8.05 18.30
CA PHE A 431 9.41 -8.98 17.20
C PHE A 431 9.40 -10.44 17.65
N GLU A 432 10.29 -10.85 18.56
CA GLU A 432 10.26 -12.19 19.17
C GLU A 432 8.94 -12.44 19.91
N ASN A 433 8.45 -11.47 20.69
CA ASN A 433 7.19 -11.59 21.41
C ASN A 433 5.97 -11.65 20.47
N VAL A 434 5.96 -10.83 19.41
CA VAL A 434 4.90 -10.88 18.38
C VAL A 434 4.92 -12.22 17.64
N ARG A 435 6.11 -12.71 17.28
CA ARG A 435 6.30 -14.03 16.67
C ARG A 435 5.69 -15.13 17.53
N SER A 436 5.97 -15.11 18.83
CA SER A 436 5.39 -16.07 19.78
C SER A 436 3.86 -15.99 19.80
N GLY A 437 3.29 -14.79 19.80
CA GLY A 437 1.83 -14.60 19.86
C GLY A 437 1.05 -15.04 18.61
N TYR A 438 1.71 -15.16 17.45
CA TYR A 438 1.04 -15.46 16.17
C TYR A 438 1.51 -16.74 15.48
N LEU A 439 2.77 -17.17 15.68
CA LEU A 439 3.36 -18.33 15.00
C LEU A 439 3.68 -19.51 15.95
N SER A 440 3.48 -19.35 17.27
CA SER A 440 3.70 -20.41 18.25
C SER A 440 2.37 -20.84 18.88
N PRO A 441 1.62 -21.79 18.27
CA PRO A 441 0.38 -22.30 18.85
C PRO A 441 0.64 -23.04 20.16
N ASP A 442 -0.31 -22.95 21.09
CA ASP A 442 -0.27 -23.69 22.36
C ASP A 442 -0.65 -25.14 22.10
N LYS A 443 0.26 -26.06 22.46
CA LYS A 443 0.02 -27.50 22.30
C LYS A 443 -1.16 -27.96 23.14
N GLY A 444 -2.00 -28.82 22.56
CA GLY A 444 -3.19 -29.35 23.22
C GLY A 444 -4.42 -28.44 23.20
N ASN A 445 -4.39 -27.32 22.48
CA ASN A 445 -5.57 -26.47 22.22
C ASN A 445 -6.30 -26.84 20.92
N PHE A 446 -5.89 -27.93 20.27
CA PHE A 446 -6.58 -28.52 19.14
C PHE A 446 -7.03 -29.93 19.48
N HIS A 447 -8.27 -30.23 19.14
CA HIS A 447 -8.93 -31.49 19.47
C HIS A 447 -9.63 -32.07 18.24
N LEU A 448 -9.56 -33.39 18.08
CA LEU A 448 -10.29 -34.12 17.05
C LEU A 448 -10.94 -35.36 17.67
N ALA A 449 -12.26 -35.48 17.54
CA ALA A 449 -13.04 -36.61 18.01
C ALA A 449 -13.86 -37.21 16.87
N ARG A 450 -13.98 -38.54 16.85
CA ARG A 450 -14.88 -39.23 15.92
C ARG A 450 -16.31 -39.18 16.45
N LEU A 451 -17.23 -38.68 15.64
CA LEU A 451 -18.66 -38.66 15.96
C LEU A 451 -19.34 -39.95 15.53
N ASP A 452 -19.03 -40.42 14.31
CA ASP A 452 -19.50 -41.69 13.76
C ASP A 452 -18.58 -42.14 12.61
N LYS A 453 -18.99 -43.16 11.84
CA LYS A 453 -18.18 -43.70 10.73
C LYS A 453 -17.99 -42.73 9.57
N SER A 454 -18.73 -41.63 9.51
CA SER A 454 -18.72 -40.64 8.43
C SER A 454 -18.41 -39.22 8.90
N ARG A 455 -18.16 -38.99 10.20
CA ARG A 455 -18.01 -37.64 10.75
C ARG A 455 -16.92 -37.51 11.81
N PHE A 456 -16.19 -36.39 11.74
CA PHE A 456 -15.30 -35.90 12.78
C PHE A 456 -15.81 -34.57 13.35
N ALA A 457 -15.65 -34.38 14.66
CA ALA A 457 -15.68 -33.08 15.29
C ALA A 457 -14.25 -32.57 15.45
N ILE A 458 -14.05 -31.30 15.15
CA ILE A 458 -12.78 -30.59 15.32
C ILE A 458 -13.03 -29.36 16.18
N SER A 459 -12.17 -29.12 17.17
CA SER A 459 -12.13 -27.88 17.93
C SER A 459 -10.74 -27.27 17.87
N ASN A 460 -10.65 -26.00 17.45
CA ASN A 460 -9.41 -25.22 17.48
C ASN A 460 -9.58 -24.03 18.44
N SER A 461 -8.74 -23.95 19.47
CA SER A 461 -8.66 -22.83 20.41
C SER A 461 -7.35 -22.05 20.30
N ASN A 462 -6.58 -22.26 19.23
CA ASN A 462 -5.37 -21.49 18.92
C ASN A 462 -5.69 -20.24 18.10
N ARG A 463 -4.98 -19.14 18.39
CA ARG A 463 -5.01 -17.93 17.55
C ARG A 463 -4.47 -18.22 16.15
N THR A 464 -3.42 -19.04 16.07
CA THR A 464 -2.82 -19.51 14.82
C THR A 464 -3.78 -20.50 14.13
N PRO A 465 -4.26 -20.20 12.92
CA PRO A 465 -5.03 -21.14 12.11
C PRO A 465 -4.22 -22.37 11.75
N THR A 466 -4.90 -23.48 11.50
CA THR A 466 -4.26 -24.64 10.86
C THR A 466 -3.87 -24.31 9.43
N ASP A 467 -2.82 -24.96 8.93
CA ASP A 467 -2.53 -25.07 7.49
C ASP A 467 -3.22 -26.33 6.94
N LYS A 468 -2.95 -27.47 7.59
CA LYS A 468 -3.58 -28.74 7.24
C LYS A 468 -3.75 -29.67 8.44
N VAL A 469 -4.75 -30.53 8.36
CA VAL A 469 -5.04 -31.58 9.34
C VAL A 469 -4.99 -32.92 8.63
N SER A 470 -4.11 -33.82 9.07
CA SER A 470 -3.95 -35.16 8.51
C SER A 470 -4.39 -36.22 9.50
N VAL A 471 -5.21 -37.17 9.05
CA VAL A 471 -5.64 -38.34 9.83
C VAL A 471 -5.19 -39.59 9.08
N SER A 472 -4.35 -40.38 9.72
CA SER A 472 -3.84 -41.66 9.21
C SER A 472 -4.57 -42.81 9.88
N PHE A 473 -4.89 -43.83 9.09
CA PHE A 473 -5.53 -45.06 9.57
C PHE A 473 -4.59 -46.26 9.45
N GLU A 474 -4.89 -47.34 10.15
CA GLU A 474 -4.19 -48.63 9.94
C GLU A 474 -4.55 -49.25 8.58
N GLU A 475 -5.74 -48.95 8.06
CA GLU A 475 -6.24 -49.46 6.77
C GLU A 475 -6.29 -48.37 5.68
N ALA A 476 -6.37 -48.78 4.42
CA ALA A 476 -6.48 -47.84 3.30
C ALA A 476 -7.77 -47.01 3.38
N THR A 477 -7.68 -45.73 3.03
CA THR A 477 -8.84 -44.82 3.05
C THR A 477 -9.68 -45.02 1.78
N PRO A 478 -11.02 -45.09 1.88
CA PRO A 478 -11.89 -45.20 0.72
C PRO A 478 -11.80 -43.96 -0.18
N THR A 479 -12.29 -44.10 -1.41
CA THR A 479 -12.49 -42.94 -2.29
C THR A 479 -13.58 -42.04 -1.72
N ILE A 480 -13.25 -40.78 -1.48
CA ILE A 480 -14.17 -39.77 -0.97
C ILE A 480 -14.49 -38.79 -2.11
N SER A 481 -15.77 -38.62 -2.41
CA SER A 481 -16.25 -37.74 -3.49
C SER A 481 -16.77 -36.39 -2.99
N THR A 482 -17.27 -36.34 -1.75
CA THR A 482 -17.89 -35.14 -1.19
C THR A 482 -17.53 -35.03 0.28
N VAL A 483 -17.02 -33.87 0.66
CA VAL A 483 -16.72 -33.49 2.05
C VAL A 483 -17.43 -32.19 2.36
N LEU A 484 -18.26 -32.21 3.40
CA LEU A 484 -18.94 -31.03 3.90
C LEU A 484 -18.31 -30.63 5.23
N ILE A 485 -18.26 -29.33 5.48
CA ILE A 485 -17.93 -28.74 6.78
C ILE A 485 -19.16 -28.02 7.30
N HIS A 486 -19.48 -28.29 8.57
CA HIS A 486 -20.59 -27.67 9.28
C HIS A 486 -20.07 -26.88 10.47
N TYR A 487 -20.65 -25.72 10.70
CA TYR A 487 -20.40 -24.91 11.88
C TYR A 487 -21.63 -24.06 12.20
N THR A 488 -21.81 -23.71 13.47
CA THR A 488 -22.89 -22.83 13.90
C THR A 488 -22.34 -21.42 14.10
N ASN A 489 -23.00 -20.42 13.50
CA ASN A 489 -22.69 -19.01 13.71
C ASN A 489 -23.96 -18.25 14.05
N ASN A 490 -23.98 -17.53 15.18
CA ASN A 490 -25.16 -16.81 15.67
C ASN A 490 -26.42 -17.71 15.72
N GLY A 491 -26.30 -18.94 16.22
CA GLY A 491 -27.39 -19.92 16.27
C GLY A 491 -27.83 -20.53 14.93
N GLN A 492 -27.22 -20.15 13.80
CA GLN A 492 -27.53 -20.72 12.49
C GLN A 492 -26.48 -21.78 12.09
N LEU A 493 -26.95 -22.98 11.74
CA LEU A 493 -26.10 -24.02 11.13
C LEU A 493 -25.75 -23.62 9.69
N ILE A 494 -24.46 -23.57 9.40
CA ILE A 494 -23.92 -23.26 8.09
C ILE A 494 -23.17 -24.49 7.57
N THR A 495 -23.47 -24.89 6.33
CA THR A 495 -22.80 -25.98 5.63
C THR A 495 -22.04 -25.43 4.43
N ARG A 496 -20.81 -25.92 4.22
CA ARG A 496 -19.99 -25.60 3.04
C ARG A 496 -19.37 -26.86 2.46
N ASP A 497 -19.21 -26.88 1.15
CA ASP A 497 -18.48 -27.94 0.44
C ASP A 497 -16.99 -27.58 0.43
N ILE A 498 -16.16 -28.49 0.95
CA ILE A 498 -14.69 -28.38 0.99
C ILE A 498 -14.02 -29.54 0.27
N SER A 499 -14.72 -30.22 -0.63
CA SER A 499 -14.23 -31.41 -1.33
C SER A 499 -12.92 -31.15 -2.08
N SER A 500 -12.74 -29.96 -2.67
CA SER A 500 -11.50 -29.56 -3.36
C SER A 500 -10.32 -29.32 -2.43
N GLN A 501 -10.55 -29.27 -1.12
CA GLN A 501 -9.53 -29.05 -0.09
C GLN A 501 -9.13 -30.38 0.60
N LEU A 502 -9.72 -31.51 0.20
CA LEU A 502 -9.31 -32.83 0.66
C LEU A 502 -8.30 -33.45 -0.30
N SER A 503 -7.23 -34.04 0.24
CA SER A 503 -6.38 -34.98 -0.49
C SER A 503 -6.30 -36.33 0.25
N VAL A 504 -6.41 -37.43 -0.48
CA VAL A 504 -6.29 -38.79 0.06
C VAL A 504 -5.07 -39.47 -0.58
N ARG A 505 -4.16 -40.01 0.24
CA ARG A 505 -2.99 -40.77 -0.21
C ARG A 505 -2.83 -42.04 0.64
N GLY A 506 -3.10 -43.19 0.05
CA GLY A 506 -2.99 -44.48 0.74
C GLY A 506 -3.98 -44.59 1.91
N ASN A 507 -3.45 -44.56 3.13
CA ASN A 507 -4.18 -44.63 4.39
C ASN A 507 -4.28 -43.27 5.11
N THR A 508 -3.88 -42.17 4.46
CA THR A 508 -3.91 -40.82 5.05
C THR A 508 -4.90 -39.93 4.29
N LEU A 509 -5.81 -39.31 5.04
CA LEU A 509 -6.59 -38.16 4.58
C LEU A 509 -5.93 -36.87 5.08
N THR A 510 -5.89 -35.84 4.25
CA THR A 510 -5.39 -34.52 4.60
C THR A 510 -6.38 -33.45 4.16
N LEU A 511 -6.88 -32.68 5.13
CA LEU A 511 -7.70 -31.49 4.92
C LEU A 511 -6.79 -30.27 4.86
N HIS A 512 -6.79 -29.55 3.73
CA HIS A 512 -6.03 -28.32 3.49
C HIS A 512 -6.89 -27.07 3.77
N THR A 513 -7.71 -27.14 4.81
CA THR A 513 -8.63 -26.07 5.21
C THR A 513 -8.05 -25.34 6.41
N PRO A 514 -7.84 -24.00 6.34
CA PRO A 514 -7.48 -23.23 7.52
C PRO A 514 -8.64 -23.15 8.50
N LEU A 515 -8.56 -23.88 9.61
CA LEU A 515 -9.56 -23.89 10.67
C LEU A 515 -9.18 -22.83 11.71
N LEU A 516 -10.02 -21.81 11.84
CA LEU A 516 -9.83 -20.72 12.80
C LEU A 516 -10.50 -21.03 14.14
N ALA A 517 -9.94 -20.48 15.21
CA ALA A 517 -10.68 -20.32 16.46
C ALA A 517 -11.85 -19.31 16.31
N SER A 518 -12.75 -19.32 17.29
CA SER A 518 -13.77 -18.29 17.44
C SER A 518 -13.19 -17.09 18.17
N PHE A 519 -13.50 -15.88 17.70
CA PHE A 519 -12.98 -14.63 18.27
C PHE A 519 -14.12 -13.73 18.74
N ASP A 520 -14.27 -13.61 20.06
CA ASP A 520 -15.20 -12.66 20.66
C ASP A 520 -14.53 -11.29 20.81
N LEU A 521 -15.19 -10.25 20.29
CA LEU A 521 -14.72 -8.88 20.44
C LEU A 521 -15.05 -8.35 21.84
N VAL A 522 -14.02 -8.05 22.63
CA VAL A 522 -14.16 -7.55 24.00
C VAL A 522 -13.59 -6.14 24.10
N ALA A 523 -14.38 -5.21 24.64
CA ALA A 523 -13.89 -3.87 24.99
C ALA A 523 -13.04 -3.95 26.26
N ASP A 524 -11.85 -3.34 26.21
CA ASP A 524 -10.93 -3.21 27.34
C ASP A 524 -10.99 -1.76 27.86
N TYR A 525 -11.61 -1.60 29.03
CA TYR A 525 -11.79 -0.32 29.71
C TYR A 525 -10.57 -0.01 30.60
N GLY A 526 -9.38 0.11 29.99
CA GLY A 526 -8.17 0.55 30.68
C GLY A 526 -8.15 2.06 31.01
N VAL A 527 -7.12 2.53 31.73
CA VAL A 527 -6.95 3.93 32.21
C VAL A 527 -6.45 4.90 31.12
N GLN A 528 -6.57 4.56 29.84
CA GLN A 528 -6.02 5.34 28.72
C GLN A 528 -7.15 6.00 27.90
N PRO A 529 -6.91 7.14 27.21
CA PRO A 529 -7.96 7.91 26.54
C PRO A 529 -8.57 7.25 25.29
N ILE A 530 -8.03 6.11 24.83
CA ILE A 530 -8.51 5.37 23.65
C ILE A 530 -9.19 4.08 24.13
N LYS A 531 -10.45 3.87 23.72
CA LYS A 531 -11.15 2.59 23.93
C LYS A 531 -10.39 1.49 23.21
N LYS A 532 -9.82 0.57 23.98
CA LYS A 532 -9.12 -0.60 23.42
C LYS A 532 -10.11 -1.72 23.20
N TYR A 533 -9.86 -2.52 22.18
CA TYR A 533 -10.62 -3.73 21.88
C TYR A 533 -9.63 -4.86 21.65
N ARG A 534 -9.98 -6.06 22.09
CA ARG A 534 -9.18 -7.27 21.88
C ARG A 534 -10.05 -8.41 21.39
N LEU A 535 -9.44 -9.35 20.68
CA LEU A 535 -10.09 -10.60 20.30
C LEU A 535 -9.81 -11.65 21.39
N GLN A 536 -10.86 -12.01 22.13
CA GLN A 536 -10.79 -13.14 23.05
C GLN A 536 -10.95 -14.43 22.25
N VAL A 537 -9.94 -15.30 22.34
CA VAL A 537 -9.96 -16.61 21.68
C VAL A 537 -10.93 -17.55 22.41
N LYS A 538 -11.79 -18.23 21.65
CA LYS A 538 -12.74 -19.26 22.07
C LYS A 538 -12.62 -20.48 21.16
N PRO A 539 -13.07 -21.66 21.60
CA PRO A 539 -13.10 -22.85 20.75
C PRO A 539 -13.90 -22.61 19.47
N GLY A 540 -13.25 -22.72 18.31
CA GLY A 540 -13.91 -22.82 17.01
C GLY A 540 -14.25 -24.27 16.73
N TYR A 541 -15.55 -24.59 16.65
CA TYR A 541 -16.05 -25.96 16.50
C TYR A 541 -16.56 -26.21 15.08
N TYR A 542 -16.10 -27.30 14.49
CA TYR A 542 -16.45 -27.74 13.14
C TYR A 542 -16.83 -29.22 13.14
N GLU A 543 -17.85 -29.60 12.37
CA GLU A 543 -18.10 -30.99 12.01
C GLU A 543 -17.69 -31.21 10.55
N ILE A 544 -16.88 -32.23 10.29
CA ILE A 544 -16.48 -32.64 8.95
C ILE A 544 -17.26 -33.89 8.59
N GLU A 545 -18.09 -33.82 7.54
CA GLU A 545 -18.91 -34.92 7.03
C GLU A 545 -18.34 -35.47 5.71
N PHE A 546 -18.11 -36.78 5.69
CA PHE A 546 -17.71 -37.54 4.50
C PHE A 546 -18.95 -38.19 3.90
N VAL A 547 -19.63 -37.46 3.01
CA VAL A 547 -20.96 -37.84 2.51
C VAL A 547 -20.90 -39.20 1.81
N ASN A 548 -21.83 -40.09 2.17
CA ASN A 548 -21.95 -41.46 1.65
C ASN A 548 -20.66 -42.31 1.78
N THR A 549 -19.74 -41.96 2.69
CA THR A 549 -18.45 -42.65 2.84
C THR A 549 -18.20 -43.02 4.30
N ALA A 550 -17.94 -44.30 4.57
CA ALA A 550 -17.56 -44.78 5.90
C ALA A 550 -16.03 -44.92 6.00
N LEU A 551 -15.43 -44.24 6.98
CA LEU A 551 -13.99 -44.24 7.26
C LEU A 551 -13.58 -45.45 8.10
N PRO A 552 -12.31 -45.94 7.96
CA PRO A 552 -11.76 -47.00 8.80
C PRO A 552 -11.83 -46.67 10.29
N ASP A 553 -11.97 -47.65 11.17
CA ASP A 553 -12.15 -47.42 12.61
C ASP A 553 -10.84 -47.06 13.33
N ASP A 554 -9.73 -47.73 12.99
CA ASP A 554 -8.44 -47.59 13.68
C ASP A 554 -7.61 -46.41 13.14
N ILE A 555 -7.59 -45.31 13.88
CA ILE A 555 -6.72 -44.14 13.64
C ILE A 555 -5.34 -44.42 14.23
N SER A 556 -4.30 -44.36 13.39
CA SER A 556 -2.91 -44.58 13.78
C SER A 556 -2.16 -43.29 14.14
N ASP A 557 -2.51 -42.17 13.50
CA ASP A 557 -1.91 -40.87 13.75
C ASP A 557 -2.86 -39.72 13.38
N ILE A 558 -2.80 -38.63 14.15
CA ILE A 558 -3.43 -37.36 13.81
C ILE A 558 -2.33 -36.30 13.86
N LYS A 559 -2.05 -35.69 12.71
CA LYS A 559 -1.06 -34.61 12.61
C LYS A 559 -1.73 -33.30 12.25
N VAL A 560 -1.44 -32.26 13.01
CA VAL A 560 -1.88 -30.88 12.74
C VAL A 560 -0.64 -30.06 12.39
N ASP A 561 -0.67 -29.43 11.22
CA ASP A 561 0.31 -28.44 10.81
C ASP A 561 -0.36 -27.06 10.87
N TYR A 562 0.31 -26.08 11.48
CA TYR A 562 -0.18 -24.71 11.67
C TYR A 562 0.51 -23.75 10.70
N GLN A 563 -0.18 -22.64 10.38
CA GLN A 563 0.41 -21.57 9.59
C GLN A 563 1.62 -20.97 10.34
N GLY A 564 2.78 -20.89 9.66
CA GLY A 564 4.06 -20.51 10.27
C GLY A 564 4.96 -21.68 10.68
N GLY A 565 4.58 -22.92 10.33
CA GLY A 565 5.47 -24.09 10.34
C GLY A 565 5.49 -24.94 11.60
N ALA A 566 4.76 -24.55 12.66
CA ALA A 566 4.60 -25.38 13.85
C ALA A 566 3.72 -26.61 13.55
N SER A 567 3.99 -27.74 14.21
CA SER A 567 3.19 -28.96 14.07
C SER A 567 3.06 -29.74 15.37
N GLU A 568 1.97 -30.47 15.54
CA GLU A 568 1.78 -31.40 16.65
C GLU A 568 1.10 -32.71 16.21
N HIS A 569 1.35 -33.76 16.99
CA HIS A 569 0.70 -35.06 16.85
C HIS A 569 -0.27 -35.27 18.02
N LEU A 570 -1.45 -35.77 17.74
CA LEU A 570 -2.56 -35.88 18.69
C LEU A 570 -3.02 -37.33 18.85
N LEU A 571 -3.56 -37.63 20.02
CA LEU A 571 -4.37 -38.82 20.22
C LEU A 571 -5.85 -38.47 19.95
N PRO A 572 -6.67 -39.40 19.44
CA PRO A 572 -8.10 -39.16 19.25
C PRO A 572 -8.78 -38.85 20.59
N ASP A 573 -9.62 -37.80 20.61
CA ASP A 573 -10.45 -37.49 21.78
C ASP A 573 -11.74 -38.33 21.78
N ASN A 574 -12.25 -38.61 22.98
CA ASN A 574 -13.50 -39.37 23.14
C ASN A 574 -14.73 -38.54 22.75
N THR A 575 -14.76 -37.27 23.15
CA THR A 575 -15.84 -36.32 22.84
C THR A 575 -15.30 -34.89 22.87
N ILE A 576 -15.93 -34.00 22.09
CA ILE A 576 -15.63 -32.56 22.09
C ILE A 576 -16.93 -31.81 22.38
N ALA A 577 -16.88 -30.82 23.27
CA ALA A 577 -18.02 -29.95 23.51
C ALA A 577 -18.29 -29.07 22.29
N SER A 578 -19.54 -29.06 21.81
CA SER A 578 -19.97 -28.15 20.75
C SER A 578 -19.79 -26.69 21.17
N ALA A 579 -19.35 -25.84 20.25
CA ALA A 579 -19.29 -24.39 20.41
C ALA A 579 -19.86 -23.70 19.17
N GLU A 580 -20.21 -22.42 19.31
CA GLU A 580 -20.65 -21.60 18.18
C GLU A 580 -19.75 -20.38 17.97
N PHE A 581 -19.71 -19.93 16.73
CA PHE A 581 -19.12 -18.65 16.36
C PHE A 581 -20.12 -17.52 16.63
N ASN A 582 -19.59 -16.36 17.02
CA ASN A 582 -20.39 -15.17 17.30
C ASN A 582 -19.94 -14.02 16.41
N ASN A 583 -20.75 -13.68 15.42
CA ASN A 583 -20.46 -12.59 14.46
C ASN A 583 -19.10 -12.72 13.78
N GLN A 584 -18.69 -13.95 13.45
CA GLN A 584 -17.49 -14.23 12.66
C GLN A 584 -17.91 -14.85 11.33
N PHE A 585 -17.58 -14.17 10.24
CA PHE A 585 -18.09 -14.45 8.90
C PHE A 585 -16.99 -14.97 7.98
N ARG A 586 -17.35 -15.53 6.82
CA ARG A 586 -16.39 -16.06 5.83
C ARG A 586 -15.44 -17.12 6.40
N LEU A 587 -15.88 -17.88 7.41
CA LEU A 587 -15.05 -18.83 8.18
C LEU A 587 -14.33 -19.84 7.31
N VAL A 588 -15.03 -20.39 6.32
CA VAL A 588 -14.49 -21.37 5.38
C VAL A 588 -14.30 -20.69 4.03
N ILE A 589 -13.14 -20.92 3.41
CA ILE A 589 -12.90 -20.51 2.03
C ILE A 589 -13.81 -21.35 1.14
N ASP A 590 -14.73 -20.70 0.43
CA ASP A 590 -15.63 -21.38 -0.49
C ASP A 590 -14.79 -22.18 -1.50
N ALA A 591 -15.02 -23.49 -1.63
CA ALA A 591 -14.46 -24.24 -2.73
C ALA A 591 -14.99 -23.61 -4.03
N PRO A 592 -14.13 -23.29 -5.02
CA PRO A 592 -14.64 -22.94 -6.33
C PRO A 592 -15.42 -24.16 -6.83
N VAL A 593 -16.75 -24.04 -6.89
CA VAL A 593 -17.60 -25.07 -7.47
C VAL A 593 -17.12 -25.23 -8.92
N GLN A 594 -16.39 -26.30 -9.22
CA GLN A 594 -15.88 -26.61 -10.55
C GLN A 594 -17.01 -27.08 -11.46
N LYS A 595 -18.07 -26.28 -11.60
CA LYS A 595 -18.96 -26.43 -12.74
C LYS A 595 -18.34 -25.65 -13.88
N HIS A 596 -17.61 -26.37 -14.73
CA HIS A 596 -17.16 -25.82 -16.00
C HIS A 596 -18.38 -25.39 -16.80
N ILE A 597 -18.45 -24.10 -17.13
CA ILE A 597 -19.44 -23.58 -18.06
C ILE A 597 -18.90 -23.88 -19.46
N VAL A 598 -19.72 -24.50 -20.29
CA VAL A 598 -19.36 -24.81 -21.68
C VAL A 598 -20.32 -24.05 -22.60
N TRP A 599 -19.78 -23.24 -23.50
CA TRP A 599 -20.53 -22.54 -24.54
C TRP A 599 -20.22 -23.14 -25.91
N GLU A 600 -21.28 -23.34 -26.69
CA GLU A 600 -21.23 -23.83 -28.07
C GLU A 600 -22.41 -23.26 -28.87
N GLY A 601 -22.23 -23.10 -30.19
CA GLY A 601 -23.27 -22.58 -31.08
C GLY A 601 -23.45 -21.06 -31.03
N ASP A 602 -24.67 -20.58 -31.17
CA ASP A 602 -25.00 -19.16 -31.14
C ASP A 602 -25.41 -18.73 -29.71
N ILE A 603 -24.69 -17.75 -29.14
CA ILE A 603 -24.97 -17.16 -27.83
C ILE A 603 -25.33 -15.68 -28.04
N GLU A 604 -26.34 -15.17 -27.32
CA GLU A 604 -26.80 -13.78 -27.44
C GLU A 604 -26.72 -13.07 -26.08
N ILE A 605 -26.14 -11.87 -26.03
CA ILE A 605 -25.96 -11.07 -24.80
C ILE A 605 -26.61 -9.69 -24.99
N LYS A 606 -27.57 -9.34 -24.11
CA LYS A 606 -28.37 -8.09 -24.16
C LYS A 606 -28.02 -7.04 -23.10
N GLY A 607 -27.04 -7.32 -22.25
CA GLY A 607 -26.61 -6.46 -21.15
C GLY A 607 -25.29 -6.95 -20.59
N THR A 608 -25.03 -6.77 -19.28
CA THR A 608 -23.81 -7.29 -18.65
C THR A 608 -24.02 -8.72 -18.17
N GLN A 609 -23.21 -9.64 -18.68
CA GLN A 609 -23.13 -11.02 -18.19
C GLN A 609 -21.80 -11.23 -17.48
N THR A 610 -21.86 -11.69 -16.23
CA THR A 610 -20.67 -11.99 -15.42
C THR A 610 -20.51 -13.49 -15.21
N ILE A 611 -19.31 -14.01 -15.47
CA ILE A 611 -18.94 -15.41 -15.32
C ILE A 611 -17.91 -15.56 -14.20
N ASN A 612 -18.29 -16.24 -13.13
CA ASN A 612 -17.44 -16.48 -11.94
C ASN A 612 -16.91 -17.91 -11.85
N SER A 613 -17.11 -18.73 -12.88
CA SER A 613 -16.68 -20.14 -12.93
C SER A 613 -15.87 -20.39 -14.19
N PRO A 614 -14.96 -21.38 -14.20
CA PRO A 614 -14.16 -21.68 -15.39
C PRO A 614 -15.02 -21.86 -16.64
N LEU A 615 -14.66 -21.17 -17.73
CA LEU A 615 -15.43 -21.12 -18.98
C LEU A 615 -14.66 -21.77 -20.12
N LEU A 616 -15.28 -22.73 -20.80
CA LEU A 616 -14.82 -23.28 -22.07
C LEU A 616 -15.75 -22.81 -23.18
N ILE A 617 -15.21 -22.11 -24.18
CA ILE A 617 -15.94 -21.76 -25.41
C ILE A 617 -15.40 -22.65 -26.52
N LYS A 618 -16.27 -23.46 -27.15
CA LYS A 618 -15.87 -24.39 -28.20
C LYS A 618 -15.70 -23.70 -29.55
N ALA A 619 -14.93 -24.33 -30.44
CA ALA A 619 -14.78 -23.90 -31.83
C ALA A 619 -16.13 -23.69 -32.54
N GLY A 620 -16.19 -22.67 -33.39
CA GLY A 620 -17.39 -22.31 -34.16
C GLY A 620 -18.48 -21.55 -33.36
N THR A 621 -18.27 -21.29 -32.07
CA THR A 621 -19.22 -20.51 -31.26
C THR A 621 -19.27 -19.07 -31.74
N THR A 622 -20.47 -18.53 -31.92
CA THR A 622 -20.69 -17.12 -32.24
C THR A 622 -21.46 -16.44 -31.11
N ILE A 623 -20.80 -15.51 -30.44
CA ILE A 623 -21.35 -14.66 -29.40
C ILE A 623 -21.79 -13.34 -30.05
N ARG A 624 -23.10 -13.10 -30.06
CA ARG A 624 -23.76 -11.90 -30.57
C ARG A 624 -24.05 -10.94 -29.43
N LEU A 625 -23.43 -9.78 -29.47
CA LEU A 625 -23.55 -8.76 -28.43
C LEU A 625 -24.42 -7.60 -28.94
N HIS A 626 -25.49 -7.29 -28.21
CA HIS A 626 -26.33 -6.12 -28.46
C HIS A 626 -25.62 -4.81 -28.06
N PRO A 627 -26.15 -3.64 -28.44
CA PRO A 627 -25.60 -2.36 -27.99
C PRO A 627 -25.37 -2.34 -26.47
N GLU A 628 -24.22 -1.83 -26.05
CA GLU A 628 -23.79 -1.74 -24.65
C GLU A 628 -23.67 -3.08 -23.89
N ALA A 629 -23.82 -4.24 -24.56
CA ALA A 629 -23.67 -5.54 -23.92
C ALA A 629 -22.21 -5.82 -23.52
N ASN A 630 -22.02 -6.48 -22.39
CA ASN A 630 -20.70 -6.76 -21.80
C ASN A 630 -20.60 -8.20 -21.36
N LEU A 631 -19.41 -8.78 -21.49
CA LEU A 631 -19.07 -10.08 -20.92
C LEU A 631 -17.89 -9.93 -19.97
N LEU A 632 -18.14 -10.10 -18.67
CA LEU A 632 -17.11 -10.00 -17.62
C LEU A 632 -16.78 -11.41 -17.13
N ILE A 633 -15.51 -11.80 -17.21
CA ILE A 633 -15.05 -13.13 -16.86
C ILE A 633 -14.04 -13.02 -15.72
N ASN A 634 -14.45 -13.48 -14.54
CA ASN A 634 -13.68 -13.39 -13.29
C ASN A 634 -12.93 -14.69 -12.96
N ALA A 635 -12.95 -15.66 -13.88
CA ALA A 635 -12.40 -17.00 -13.71
C ALA A 635 -11.67 -17.44 -14.99
N ARG A 636 -10.89 -18.52 -14.91
CA ARG A 636 -10.14 -19.03 -16.06
C ARG A 636 -11.04 -19.27 -17.27
N VAL A 637 -10.68 -18.72 -18.42
CA VAL A 637 -11.35 -18.96 -19.70
C VAL A 637 -10.44 -19.69 -20.69
N ASN A 638 -11.00 -20.66 -21.40
CA ASN A 638 -10.39 -21.33 -22.53
C ASN A 638 -11.29 -21.17 -23.76
N MET A 639 -10.86 -20.35 -24.73
CA MET A 639 -11.54 -20.20 -26.01
C MET A 639 -10.80 -21.03 -27.05
N ALA A 640 -11.37 -22.18 -27.38
CA ALA A 640 -10.73 -23.22 -28.18
C ALA A 640 -11.19 -23.18 -29.65
N GLY A 641 -11.05 -22.02 -30.30
CA GLY A 641 -11.31 -21.87 -31.73
C GLY A 641 -10.30 -22.63 -32.59
N THR A 642 -10.64 -22.84 -33.87
CA THR A 642 -9.70 -23.31 -34.89
C THR A 642 -9.70 -22.39 -36.09
N ARG A 643 -8.71 -22.52 -36.99
CA ARG A 643 -8.66 -21.76 -38.24
C ARG A 643 -9.94 -21.93 -39.07
N GLU A 644 -10.48 -23.14 -39.12
CA GLU A 644 -11.68 -23.48 -39.88
C GLU A 644 -12.96 -23.04 -39.17
N ASN A 645 -12.96 -23.10 -37.84
CA ASN A 645 -14.11 -22.80 -36.99
C ASN A 645 -13.69 -21.82 -35.87
N PRO A 646 -13.44 -20.54 -36.20
CA PRO A 646 -13.06 -19.56 -35.19
C PRO A 646 -14.24 -19.25 -34.27
N ILE A 647 -13.92 -18.74 -33.07
CA ILE A 647 -14.91 -18.20 -32.14
C ILE A 647 -15.10 -16.73 -32.47
N ARG A 648 -16.35 -16.25 -32.51
CA ARG A 648 -16.65 -14.87 -32.95
C ARG A 648 -17.40 -14.10 -31.88
N PHE A 649 -16.95 -12.88 -31.61
CA PHE A 649 -17.62 -11.87 -30.79
C PHE A 649 -17.99 -10.72 -31.71
N ILE A 650 -19.27 -10.63 -32.06
CA ILE A 650 -19.76 -9.72 -33.13
C ILE A 650 -21.02 -8.98 -32.69
N PRO A 651 -21.38 -7.87 -33.36
CA PRO A 651 -22.66 -7.20 -33.15
C PRO A 651 -23.82 -8.17 -33.40
N ALA A 652 -24.88 -8.07 -32.61
CA ALA A 652 -26.07 -8.90 -32.76
C ALA A 652 -26.80 -8.63 -34.07
N GLU A 653 -26.83 -7.37 -34.50
CA GLU A 653 -27.40 -6.93 -35.76
C GLU A 653 -26.42 -6.07 -36.55
N ALA A 654 -26.46 -6.16 -37.88
CA ALA A 654 -25.59 -5.33 -38.73
C ALA A 654 -25.98 -3.84 -38.61
N GLY A 655 -25.01 -2.97 -38.38
CA GLY A 655 -25.22 -1.52 -38.28
C GLY A 655 -25.82 -1.03 -36.96
N GLN A 656 -25.91 -1.89 -35.94
CA GLN A 656 -26.28 -1.45 -34.58
C GLN A 656 -25.22 -0.52 -33.97
N ALA A 657 -25.56 0.13 -32.85
CA ALA A 657 -24.58 0.81 -32.01
C ALA A 657 -23.57 -0.20 -31.41
N PRO A 658 -22.32 0.22 -31.12
CA PRO A 658 -21.29 -0.67 -30.59
C PRO A 658 -21.73 -1.44 -29.34
N TRP A 659 -21.31 -2.69 -29.24
CA TRP A 659 -21.36 -3.39 -27.95
C TRP A 659 -20.24 -2.89 -27.04
N GLY A 660 -20.29 -3.22 -25.75
CA GLY A 660 -19.35 -2.73 -24.75
C GLY A 660 -18.02 -3.50 -24.76
N THR A 661 -17.72 -4.20 -23.67
CA THR A 661 -16.44 -4.91 -23.47
C THR A 661 -16.59 -6.41 -23.26
N VAL A 662 -15.57 -7.16 -23.67
CA VAL A 662 -15.27 -8.49 -23.13
C VAL A 662 -14.06 -8.35 -22.21
N ALA A 663 -14.26 -8.46 -20.90
CA ALA A 663 -13.21 -8.32 -19.91
C ALA A 663 -12.86 -9.67 -19.28
N VAL A 664 -11.57 -10.01 -19.25
CA VAL A 664 -11.01 -11.11 -18.45
C VAL A 664 -10.26 -10.49 -17.29
N GLN A 665 -10.65 -10.80 -16.06
CA GLN A 665 -10.13 -10.07 -14.90
C GLN A 665 -9.94 -10.89 -13.63
N GLY A 666 -9.02 -10.38 -12.80
CA GLY A 666 -8.70 -10.91 -11.48
C GLY A 666 -7.83 -12.16 -11.53
N GLU A 667 -7.25 -12.48 -10.37
CA GLU A 667 -6.33 -13.61 -10.24
C GLU A 667 -7.01 -14.96 -10.52
N GLY A 668 -8.32 -15.06 -10.32
CA GLY A 668 -9.10 -16.25 -10.68
C GLY A 668 -9.07 -16.59 -12.18
N ALA A 669 -8.73 -15.60 -13.04
CA ALA A 669 -8.58 -15.77 -14.48
C ALA A 669 -7.16 -16.16 -14.91
N GLU A 670 -6.26 -16.46 -13.98
CA GLU A 670 -4.91 -16.91 -14.27
C GLU A 670 -4.89 -18.12 -15.22
N ASN A 671 -3.95 -18.09 -16.16
CA ASN A 671 -3.71 -19.09 -17.19
C ASN A 671 -4.87 -19.21 -18.20
N SER A 672 -5.60 -18.12 -18.43
CA SER A 672 -6.60 -18.04 -19.49
C SER A 672 -5.97 -18.14 -20.88
N LYS A 673 -6.72 -18.69 -21.83
CA LYS A 673 -6.25 -18.97 -23.20
C LYS A 673 -7.31 -18.60 -24.22
N LEU A 674 -6.90 -17.88 -25.25
CA LEU A 674 -7.70 -17.56 -26.41
C LEU A 674 -6.96 -18.06 -27.66
N THR A 675 -7.66 -18.85 -28.49
CA THR A 675 -7.11 -19.37 -29.74
C THR A 675 -8.12 -19.20 -30.86
N PHE A 676 -7.72 -18.65 -32.02
CA PHE A 676 -8.59 -18.42 -33.18
C PHE A 676 -9.91 -17.73 -32.82
N CYS A 677 -9.81 -16.59 -32.13
CA CYS A 677 -10.95 -15.74 -31.76
C CYS A 677 -10.97 -14.47 -32.62
N GLU A 678 -12.16 -14.02 -33.01
CA GLU A 678 -12.40 -12.80 -33.77
C GLU A 678 -13.32 -11.88 -32.96
N PHE A 679 -12.83 -10.67 -32.62
CA PHE A 679 -13.60 -9.64 -31.92
C PHE A 679 -13.82 -8.46 -32.87
N SER A 680 -15.06 -8.00 -33.02
CA SER A 680 -15.38 -6.86 -33.90
C SER A 680 -16.56 -6.02 -33.42
N GLY A 681 -16.46 -4.70 -33.55
CA GLY A 681 -17.57 -3.76 -33.36
C GLY A 681 -17.88 -3.43 -31.89
N GLY A 682 -16.95 -3.71 -30.99
CA GLY A 682 -17.05 -3.38 -29.57
C GLY A 682 -16.37 -2.07 -29.21
N SER A 683 -16.39 -1.74 -27.92
CA SER A 683 -16.02 -0.41 -27.43
C SER A 683 -15.44 -0.48 -26.03
N GLY A 684 -16.18 -0.09 -24.99
CA GLY A 684 -15.71 -0.08 -23.61
C GLY A 684 -16.89 -0.08 -22.66
N TYR A 685 -16.62 -0.06 -21.35
CA TYR A 685 -17.66 -0.14 -20.34
C TYR A 685 -17.28 0.62 -19.08
N LYS A 686 -18.06 1.65 -18.76
CA LYS A 686 -17.81 2.54 -17.62
C LYS A 686 -18.97 2.49 -16.62
N ARG A 687 -18.63 2.44 -15.33
CA ARG A 687 -19.54 2.54 -14.18
C ARG A 687 -18.96 3.49 -13.15
N ASP A 688 -19.72 3.83 -12.12
CA ASP A 688 -19.33 4.82 -11.09
C ASP A 688 -18.02 4.52 -10.35
N MET A 689 -17.55 3.28 -10.42
CA MET A 689 -16.38 2.79 -9.68
C MET A 689 -15.25 2.27 -10.59
N PHE A 690 -15.49 2.03 -11.88
CA PHE A 690 -14.48 1.44 -12.75
C PHE A 690 -14.72 1.76 -14.21
N GLU A 691 -13.71 1.56 -15.03
CA GLU A 691 -13.76 1.73 -16.47
C GLU A 691 -12.94 0.64 -17.16
N TYR A 692 -13.54 0.00 -18.16
CA TYR A 692 -12.85 -0.75 -19.18
C TYR A 692 -12.77 0.15 -20.41
N SER A 693 -11.58 0.66 -20.71
CA SER A 693 -11.32 1.55 -21.83
C SER A 693 -11.15 0.82 -23.17
N SER A 694 -11.54 -0.46 -23.26
CA SER A 694 -11.30 -1.26 -24.46
C SER A 694 -12.33 -2.35 -24.76
N MET A 695 -12.35 -2.79 -26.02
CA MET A 695 -13.27 -3.81 -26.52
C MET A 695 -12.92 -5.17 -25.90
N PHE A 696 -11.63 -5.43 -25.71
CA PHE A 696 -11.13 -6.59 -24.99
C PHE A 696 -10.14 -6.18 -23.89
N SER A 697 -10.57 -6.27 -22.64
CA SER A 697 -9.79 -5.85 -21.46
C SER A 697 -9.23 -7.04 -20.69
N VAL A 698 -7.95 -6.96 -20.31
CA VAL A 698 -7.26 -7.92 -19.42
C VAL A 698 -6.80 -7.18 -18.17
N HIS A 699 -7.49 -7.35 -17.05
CA HIS A 699 -7.26 -6.55 -15.83
C HIS A 699 -6.85 -7.45 -14.66
N ASN A 700 -5.63 -7.29 -14.14
CA ASN A 700 -5.09 -8.04 -12.99
C ASN A 700 -5.07 -9.57 -13.21
N VAL A 701 -4.54 -10.02 -14.36
CA VAL A 701 -4.45 -11.43 -14.76
C VAL A 701 -2.98 -11.87 -14.83
N PRO A 702 -2.50 -12.74 -13.92
CA PRO A 702 -1.06 -13.07 -13.86
C PRO A 702 -0.54 -13.91 -15.03
N ASN A 703 -1.38 -14.46 -15.91
CA ASN A 703 -0.92 -15.10 -17.14
C ASN A 703 -2.09 -15.26 -18.12
N ILE A 704 -2.00 -14.70 -19.31
CA ILE A 704 -2.96 -14.91 -20.40
C ILE A 704 -2.25 -15.14 -21.74
N ASN A 705 -2.71 -16.14 -22.49
CA ASN A 705 -2.16 -16.47 -23.81
C ASN A 705 -3.22 -16.23 -24.89
N ILE A 706 -2.88 -15.43 -25.89
CA ILE A 706 -3.77 -14.98 -26.95
C ILE A 706 -3.10 -15.32 -28.28
N ASN A 707 -3.60 -16.35 -28.95
CA ASN A 707 -2.95 -16.96 -30.10
C ASN A 707 -3.86 -16.91 -31.32
N ASN A 708 -3.34 -16.51 -32.47
CA ASN A 708 -4.07 -16.52 -33.74
C ASN A 708 -5.43 -15.77 -33.67
N CYS A 709 -5.49 -14.68 -32.89
CA CYS A 709 -6.73 -13.91 -32.70
C CYS A 709 -6.73 -12.63 -33.53
N ALA A 710 -7.92 -12.14 -33.89
CA ALA A 710 -8.13 -10.89 -34.60
C ALA A 710 -9.02 -9.94 -33.79
N PHE A 711 -8.61 -8.69 -33.68
CA PHE A 711 -9.36 -7.60 -33.07
C PHE A 711 -9.56 -6.52 -34.12
N ARG A 712 -10.82 -6.12 -34.35
CA ARG A 712 -11.17 -5.20 -35.44
C ARG A 712 -12.21 -4.18 -35.02
N ASP A 713 -12.15 -3.00 -35.63
CA ASP A 713 -13.24 -2.03 -35.62
C ASP A 713 -13.70 -1.67 -34.19
N SER A 714 -12.78 -1.15 -33.36
CA SER A 714 -13.15 -0.61 -32.04
C SER A 714 -13.81 0.77 -32.16
N HIS A 715 -14.62 1.13 -31.17
CA HIS A 715 -15.43 2.35 -31.19
C HIS A 715 -15.43 3.08 -29.82
N ILE A 716 -15.87 4.35 -29.82
CA ILE A 716 -16.11 5.28 -28.68
C ILE A 716 -14.92 5.56 -27.75
N VAL A 717 -14.37 4.54 -27.10
CA VAL A 717 -13.24 4.64 -26.15
C VAL A 717 -11.91 4.51 -26.89
N ASP A 718 -10.84 4.87 -26.20
CA ASP A 718 -9.51 5.02 -26.80
C ASP A 718 -8.95 3.67 -27.30
N ASP A 719 -8.99 2.61 -26.48
CA ASP A 719 -8.22 1.39 -26.75
C ASP A 719 -9.05 0.31 -27.46
N MET A 720 -8.43 -0.46 -28.34
CA MET A 720 -9.02 -1.70 -28.87
C MET A 720 -8.81 -2.87 -27.90
N VAL A 721 -7.60 -3.00 -27.37
CA VAL A 721 -7.21 -3.98 -26.36
C VAL A 721 -6.44 -3.28 -25.25
N HIS A 722 -6.85 -3.49 -24.00
CA HIS A 722 -6.19 -2.92 -22.83
C HIS A 722 -5.72 -4.01 -21.87
N VAL A 723 -4.44 -3.96 -21.49
CA VAL A 723 -3.81 -4.90 -20.56
C VAL A 723 -3.25 -4.12 -19.37
N VAL A 724 -3.79 -4.35 -18.16
CA VAL A 724 -3.34 -3.69 -16.93
C VAL A 724 -3.07 -4.69 -15.82
N TYR A 725 -1.98 -4.50 -15.06
CA TYR A 725 -1.55 -5.40 -13.98
C TYR A 725 -1.44 -6.88 -14.37
N SER A 726 -0.99 -7.17 -15.59
CA SER A 726 -1.09 -8.51 -16.17
C SER A 726 0.20 -8.98 -16.85
N HIS A 727 0.29 -10.29 -17.06
CA HIS A 727 1.30 -10.89 -17.93
C HIS A 727 0.60 -11.48 -19.16
N ALA A 728 0.84 -10.89 -20.33
CA ALA A 728 0.14 -11.24 -21.57
C ALA A 728 1.09 -11.70 -22.67
N HIS A 729 0.69 -12.73 -23.40
CA HIS A 729 1.40 -13.21 -24.59
C HIS A 729 0.45 -13.19 -25.78
N PHE A 730 0.81 -12.41 -26.80
CA PHE A 730 0.14 -12.29 -28.09
C PHE A 730 1.02 -12.93 -29.16
N ASP A 731 0.52 -13.97 -29.82
CA ASP A 731 1.23 -14.67 -30.90
C ASP A 731 0.32 -14.85 -32.13
N HIS A 732 0.84 -14.49 -33.31
CA HIS A 732 0.09 -14.53 -34.58
C HIS A 732 -1.23 -13.73 -34.54
N CYS A 733 -1.26 -12.60 -33.83
CA CYS A 733 -2.45 -11.77 -33.70
C CYS A 733 -2.56 -10.69 -34.79
N THR A 734 -3.78 -10.26 -35.09
CA THR A 734 -4.05 -9.12 -35.98
C THR A 734 -4.90 -8.07 -35.27
N PHE A 735 -4.46 -6.82 -35.34
CA PHE A 735 -5.18 -5.65 -34.83
C PHE A 735 -5.44 -4.72 -36.02
N GLU A 736 -6.69 -4.38 -36.28
CA GLU A 736 -7.06 -3.72 -37.54
C GLU A 736 -8.14 -2.66 -37.32
N ARG A 737 -7.88 -1.42 -37.77
CA ARG A 737 -8.82 -0.28 -37.66
C ARG A 737 -9.26 -0.01 -36.21
N SER A 738 -8.31 0.30 -35.34
CA SER A 738 -8.63 0.85 -34.01
C SER A 738 -9.04 2.31 -34.11
N LEU A 739 -10.00 2.74 -33.28
CA LEU A 739 -10.41 4.14 -33.21
C LEU A 739 -9.26 5.05 -32.77
N SER A 740 -8.56 4.68 -31.69
CA SER A 740 -7.32 5.31 -31.22
C SER A 740 -6.26 4.22 -31.10
N ASP A 741 -5.96 3.75 -29.88
CA ASP A 741 -4.82 2.87 -29.63
C ASP A 741 -5.21 1.40 -29.92
N ALA A 742 -4.33 0.65 -30.59
CA ALA A 742 -4.65 -0.75 -30.92
C ALA A 742 -4.35 -1.72 -29.75
N LEU A 743 -3.28 -1.48 -29.00
CA LEU A 743 -2.92 -2.26 -27.82
C LEU A 743 -2.28 -1.35 -26.78
N ASP A 744 -2.98 -1.12 -25.68
CA ASP A 744 -2.47 -0.36 -24.54
C ASP A 744 -2.08 -1.30 -23.38
N ILE A 745 -0.88 -1.10 -22.82
CA ILE A 745 -0.26 -1.98 -21.82
C ILE A 745 0.28 -1.16 -20.66
N ASP A 746 -0.46 -1.23 -19.55
CA ASP A 746 -0.22 -0.48 -18.32
C ASP A 746 0.29 -1.38 -17.19
N ILE A 747 1.44 -1.04 -16.60
CA ILE A 747 1.99 -1.72 -15.40
C ILE A 747 1.97 -3.25 -15.57
N SER A 748 2.44 -3.71 -16.73
CA SER A 748 2.28 -5.10 -17.18
C SER A 748 3.55 -5.60 -17.86
N THR A 749 3.61 -6.91 -18.10
CA THR A 749 4.59 -7.49 -19.02
C THR A 749 3.89 -8.08 -20.23
N ALA A 750 4.42 -7.82 -21.42
CA ALA A 750 3.86 -8.34 -22.66
C ALA A 750 4.91 -8.93 -23.59
N ILE A 751 4.57 -10.04 -24.23
CA ILE A 751 5.29 -10.55 -25.40
C ILE A 751 4.33 -10.46 -26.58
N ILE A 752 4.70 -9.73 -27.61
CA ILE A 752 3.97 -9.61 -28.87
C ILE A 752 4.87 -10.19 -29.97
N GLU A 753 4.44 -11.26 -30.60
CA GLU A 753 5.21 -11.91 -31.65
C GLU A 753 4.39 -12.34 -32.86
N ASN A 754 5.05 -12.36 -34.03
CA ASN A 754 4.48 -12.81 -35.30
C ASN A 754 3.16 -12.11 -35.67
N SER A 755 2.95 -10.88 -35.19
CA SER A 755 1.67 -10.20 -35.21
C SER A 755 1.63 -9.06 -36.22
N THR A 756 0.44 -8.57 -36.54
CA THR A 756 0.23 -7.47 -37.49
C THR A 756 -0.71 -6.42 -36.93
N PHE A 757 -0.34 -5.15 -37.07
CA PHE A 757 -1.14 -3.98 -36.72
C PHE A 757 -1.39 -3.16 -37.99
N LEU A 758 -2.64 -2.84 -38.28
CA LEU A 758 -3.06 -2.16 -39.51
C LEU A 758 -4.02 -1.02 -39.18
N ASP A 759 -3.71 0.17 -39.68
CA ASP A 759 -4.59 1.35 -39.68
C ASP A 759 -5.07 1.75 -38.26
N SER A 760 -4.14 1.88 -37.32
CA SER A 760 -4.44 2.40 -35.97
C SER A 760 -4.73 3.91 -36.03
N GLY A 761 -5.80 4.37 -35.37
CA GLY A 761 -6.15 5.80 -35.35
C GLY A 761 -5.17 6.68 -34.59
N ASN A 762 -4.50 6.13 -33.57
CA ASN A 762 -3.45 6.79 -32.79
C ASN A 762 -2.22 5.87 -32.66
N ASP A 763 -1.87 5.35 -31.48
CA ASP A 763 -0.68 4.50 -31.31
C ASP A 763 -1.03 3.01 -31.58
N SER A 764 -0.16 2.27 -32.27
CA SER A 764 -0.42 0.82 -32.46
C SER A 764 -0.13 0.01 -31.20
N ILE A 765 0.92 0.39 -30.46
CA ILE A 765 1.23 -0.16 -29.14
C ILE A 765 1.60 1.01 -28.22
N ASP A 766 0.85 1.24 -27.14
CA ASP A 766 1.22 2.17 -26.07
C ASP A 766 1.64 1.42 -24.80
N LEU A 767 2.68 1.92 -24.15
CA LEU A 767 3.30 1.31 -22.98
C LEU A 767 3.46 2.33 -21.87
N MET A 768 2.94 2.01 -20.68
CA MET A 768 3.11 2.83 -19.49
C MET A 768 3.60 1.97 -18.31
N THR A 769 4.80 2.28 -17.77
CA THR A 769 5.41 1.52 -16.66
C THR A 769 5.47 -0.01 -16.92
N SER A 770 5.70 -0.40 -18.18
CA SER A 770 5.57 -1.80 -18.65
C SER A 770 6.86 -2.38 -19.20
N HIS A 771 6.95 -3.70 -19.25
CA HIS A 771 8.04 -4.42 -19.93
C HIS A 771 7.50 -5.18 -21.14
N ALA A 772 7.94 -4.82 -22.34
CA ALA A 772 7.44 -5.42 -23.58
C ALA A 772 8.56 -6.00 -24.45
N ILE A 773 8.29 -7.17 -25.05
CA ILE A 773 9.08 -7.73 -26.15
C ILE A 773 8.20 -7.74 -27.39
N VAL A 774 8.68 -7.14 -28.47
CA VAL A 774 7.99 -7.11 -29.78
C VAL A 774 8.89 -7.77 -30.81
N PHE A 775 8.48 -8.93 -31.32
CA PHE A 775 9.28 -9.77 -32.20
C PHE A 775 8.56 -10.08 -33.52
N ASN A 776 9.26 -10.00 -34.65
CA ASN A 776 8.72 -10.41 -35.96
C ASN A 776 7.32 -9.85 -36.25
N THR A 777 7.09 -8.59 -35.92
CA THR A 777 5.79 -7.91 -35.99
C THR A 777 5.80 -6.83 -37.05
N ARG A 778 4.69 -6.71 -37.79
CA ARG A 778 4.51 -5.70 -38.84
C ARG A 778 3.48 -4.67 -38.40
N ILE A 779 3.84 -3.40 -38.38
CA ILE A 779 2.96 -2.29 -38.01
C ILE A 779 2.85 -1.33 -39.18
N VAL A 780 1.65 -1.08 -39.66
CA VAL A 780 1.40 -0.31 -40.88
C VAL A 780 0.35 0.76 -40.64
N SER A 781 0.65 1.98 -41.08
CA SER A 781 -0.32 3.08 -41.15
C SER A 781 -0.92 3.45 -39.79
N SER A 782 -0.08 3.47 -38.75
CA SER A 782 -0.41 4.08 -37.46
C SER A 782 -0.55 5.60 -37.59
N GLY A 783 -1.65 6.14 -37.07
CA GLY A 783 -1.98 7.57 -37.10
C GLY A 783 -1.05 8.44 -36.26
N ASP A 784 -0.41 7.84 -35.25
CA ASP A 784 0.65 8.48 -34.47
C ASP A 784 1.90 7.59 -34.39
N LYS A 785 2.14 6.82 -33.32
CA LYS A 785 3.34 5.98 -33.20
C LYS A 785 3.08 4.52 -33.55
N ALA A 786 4.03 3.86 -34.18
CA ALA A 786 4.01 2.40 -34.28
C ALA A 786 4.18 1.79 -32.87
N ILE A 787 5.15 2.30 -32.09
CA ILE A 787 5.24 1.98 -30.65
C ILE A 787 5.56 3.25 -29.83
N SER A 788 4.70 3.53 -28.86
CA SER A 788 4.91 4.52 -27.81
C SER A 788 5.48 3.84 -26.55
N VAL A 789 6.60 4.35 -26.05
CA VAL A 789 7.29 3.79 -24.88
C VAL A 789 7.35 4.87 -23.78
N GLY A 790 6.34 4.93 -22.93
CA GLY A 790 6.15 5.97 -21.92
C GLY A 790 6.47 5.56 -20.48
N GLU A 791 6.71 6.57 -19.65
CA GLU A 791 6.58 6.47 -18.19
C GLU A 791 7.46 5.40 -17.51
N GLY A 792 8.70 5.23 -17.98
CA GLY A 792 9.66 4.29 -17.42
C GLY A 792 9.55 2.85 -17.96
N SER A 793 8.80 2.66 -19.05
CA SER A 793 8.67 1.39 -19.73
C SER A 793 9.99 0.91 -20.36
N LYS A 794 10.14 -0.40 -20.49
CA LYS A 794 11.26 -1.04 -21.19
C LYS A 794 10.75 -1.87 -22.36
N LEU A 795 11.23 -1.56 -23.54
CA LEU A 795 10.91 -2.24 -24.79
C LEU A 795 12.14 -2.93 -25.37
N LEU A 796 11.97 -4.18 -25.81
CA LEU A 796 12.89 -4.88 -26.71
C LEU A 796 12.16 -5.20 -28.02
N ALA A 797 12.51 -4.50 -29.10
CA ALA A 797 11.93 -4.67 -30.43
C ALA A 797 12.93 -5.37 -31.37
N ILE A 798 12.60 -6.54 -31.89
CA ILE A 798 13.50 -7.38 -32.69
C ILE A 798 12.83 -7.83 -34.00
N LYS A 799 13.51 -7.68 -35.15
CA LYS A 799 13.05 -8.20 -36.46
C LYS A 799 11.67 -7.68 -36.88
N ASN A 800 11.35 -6.43 -36.59
CA ASN A 800 10.05 -5.85 -36.92
C ASN A 800 10.09 -5.05 -38.23
N SER A 801 8.92 -4.73 -38.78
CA SER A 801 8.76 -3.77 -39.88
C SER A 801 7.72 -2.72 -39.49
N PHE A 802 8.13 -1.45 -39.46
CA PHE A 802 7.25 -0.31 -39.20
C PHE A 802 7.13 0.52 -40.46
N GLU A 803 5.93 0.54 -41.03
CA GLU A 803 5.67 1.06 -42.37
C GLU A 803 4.62 2.19 -42.36
N ARG A 804 4.93 3.34 -42.97
CA ARG A 804 3.95 4.42 -43.21
C ARG A 804 3.25 4.95 -41.95
N ASN A 805 3.96 4.97 -40.82
CA ASN A 805 3.47 5.55 -39.57
C ASN A 805 3.90 7.03 -39.46
N ALA A 806 3.19 7.84 -38.67
CA ALA A 806 3.66 9.19 -38.39
C ALA A 806 4.99 9.16 -37.61
N ILE A 807 5.10 8.28 -36.60
CA ILE A 807 6.35 8.01 -35.90
C ILE A 807 6.57 6.48 -35.82
N GLY A 808 7.76 5.98 -36.13
CA GLY A 808 8.09 4.57 -35.94
C GLY A 808 8.12 4.19 -34.46
N ILE A 809 9.08 4.71 -33.71
CA ILE A 809 9.17 4.52 -32.25
C ILE A 809 9.38 5.86 -31.54
N GLN A 810 8.67 6.08 -30.43
CA GLN A 810 8.94 7.20 -29.53
C GLN A 810 9.15 6.77 -28.08
N SER A 811 10.29 7.14 -27.49
CA SER A 811 10.59 6.88 -26.06
C SER A 811 10.48 8.14 -25.20
N LYS A 812 9.76 8.06 -24.07
CA LYS A 812 9.48 9.19 -23.18
C LYS A 812 9.83 8.89 -21.72
N ASP A 813 10.12 9.92 -20.93
CA ASP A 813 9.97 9.87 -19.46
C ASP A 813 10.75 8.77 -18.72
N GLY A 814 12.04 8.62 -19.04
CA GLY A 814 12.91 7.61 -18.44
C GLY A 814 12.75 6.20 -19.02
N SER A 815 11.88 6.02 -20.01
CA SER A 815 11.74 4.76 -20.74
C SER A 815 12.98 4.40 -21.55
N ILE A 816 13.12 3.11 -21.83
CA ILE A 816 14.21 2.55 -22.63
C ILE A 816 13.62 1.70 -23.75
N ALA A 817 13.98 2.01 -24.99
CA ALA A 817 13.66 1.20 -26.16
C ALA A 817 14.94 0.66 -26.80
N THR A 818 15.09 -0.66 -26.81
CA THR A 818 16.19 -1.36 -27.49
C THR A 818 15.66 -1.98 -28.77
N ILE A 819 16.21 -1.59 -29.91
CA ILE A 819 15.72 -1.96 -31.24
C ILE A 819 16.82 -2.70 -31.99
N VAL A 820 16.51 -3.90 -32.48
CA VAL A 820 17.45 -4.81 -33.14
C VAL A 820 16.89 -5.25 -34.49
N ASN A 821 17.64 -5.04 -35.57
CA ASN A 821 17.30 -5.50 -36.92
C ASN A 821 15.84 -5.21 -37.31
N THR A 822 15.39 -3.96 -37.15
CA THR A 822 14.00 -3.52 -37.42
C THR A 822 13.99 -2.52 -38.57
N ASP A 823 13.10 -2.74 -39.53
CA ASP A 823 12.95 -1.90 -40.72
C ASP A 823 11.98 -0.74 -40.44
N PHE A 824 12.40 0.48 -40.78
CA PHE A 824 11.57 1.68 -40.73
C PHE A 824 11.33 2.18 -42.16
N LEU A 825 10.17 1.87 -42.73
CA LEU A 825 9.87 2.09 -44.14
C LEU A 825 8.83 3.19 -44.31
N PHE A 826 9.19 4.30 -44.96
CA PHE A 826 8.25 5.37 -45.31
C PHE A 826 7.48 5.98 -44.13
N ASN A 827 8.05 5.97 -42.91
CA ASN A 827 7.49 6.71 -41.78
C ASN A 827 7.83 8.20 -41.90
N ASP A 828 6.98 9.10 -41.41
CA ASP A 828 7.27 10.54 -41.42
C ASP A 828 8.47 10.85 -40.51
N MET A 829 8.52 10.18 -39.35
CA MET A 829 9.67 10.15 -38.44
C MET A 829 9.99 8.72 -38.04
N ALA A 830 11.23 8.27 -38.17
CA ALA A 830 11.60 6.90 -37.80
C ALA A 830 11.62 6.69 -36.27
N VAL A 831 12.33 7.57 -35.55
CA VAL A 831 12.59 7.44 -34.12
C VAL A 831 12.57 8.81 -33.46
N ASP A 832 11.97 8.91 -32.26
CA ASP A 832 11.96 10.11 -31.43
C ASP A 832 12.18 9.79 -29.94
N ALA A 833 12.72 10.75 -29.18
CA ALA A 833 12.90 10.61 -27.74
C ALA A 833 12.94 11.96 -27.02
N TYR A 834 12.09 12.15 -26.00
CA TYR A 834 12.06 13.38 -25.21
C TYR A 834 11.45 13.19 -23.82
N LYS A 835 11.35 14.29 -23.05
CA LYS A 835 10.72 14.34 -21.74
C LYS A 835 9.34 15.02 -21.83
N LYS A 836 8.26 14.30 -21.50
CA LYS A 836 6.87 14.75 -21.53
C LYS A 836 6.32 14.95 -20.11
N ASN A 837 6.37 13.93 -19.26
CA ASN A 837 5.82 13.91 -17.91
C ASN A 837 6.83 14.42 -16.89
N TRP A 838 6.49 15.54 -16.23
CA TRP A 838 7.37 16.21 -15.27
C TRP A 838 7.72 15.35 -14.05
N ARG A 839 6.92 14.32 -13.75
CA ARG A 839 7.13 13.40 -12.61
C ARG A 839 8.34 12.48 -12.81
N TYR A 840 8.89 12.41 -14.02
CA TYR A 840 10.07 11.62 -14.36
C TYR A 840 11.31 12.51 -14.48
N ASN A 841 12.48 11.97 -14.13
CA ASN A 841 13.71 12.77 -14.05
C ASN A 841 14.32 13.06 -15.42
N SER A 842 14.22 12.14 -16.39
CA SER A 842 14.80 12.28 -17.74
C SER A 842 13.76 12.11 -18.85
N GLY A 843 14.18 12.34 -20.11
CA GLY A 843 13.45 11.86 -21.28
C GLY A 843 13.64 10.36 -21.49
N GLY A 844 13.13 9.83 -22.61
CA GLY A 844 13.37 8.44 -23.01
C GLY A 844 14.72 8.21 -23.68
N TYR A 845 15.10 6.94 -23.82
CA TYR A 845 16.34 6.49 -24.44
C TYR A 845 16.03 5.46 -25.52
N VAL A 846 16.67 5.58 -26.68
CA VAL A 846 16.53 4.62 -27.78
C VAL A 846 17.92 4.11 -28.19
N TYR A 847 18.09 2.79 -28.21
CA TYR A 847 19.31 2.10 -28.62
C TYR A 847 19.04 1.33 -29.91
N LEU A 848 19.78 1.65 -30.98
CA LEU A 848 19.63 1.04 -32.30
C LEU A 848 20.79 0.08 -32.57
N TYR A 849 20.46 -1.17 -32.88
CA TYR A 849 21.39 -2.22 -33.30
C TYR A 849 20.98 -2.69 -34.69
N PHE A 850 21.72 -2.20 -35.69
CA PHE A 850 21.51 -2.52 -37.10
C PHE A 850 22.12 -3.87 -37.46
#